data_AF-A0A0U1LLG9-F1
#
_entry.id   AF-A0A0U1LLG9-F1
#
_cell.length_a   1.000
_cell.length_b   1.000
_cell.length_c   1.000
_cell.angle_alpha   90.00
_cell.angle_beta   90.00
_cell.angle_gamma   90.00
#
_symmetry.space_group_name_H-M   'P 1'
#
loop_
_entity.id
_entity.type
_entity.pdbx_description
1 polymer ?
#
loop_
_entity_poly.entity_id
_entity_poly.type
_entity_poly.pdbx_seq_one_letter_code
_entity_poly.pdbx_strand_id
1 'polypeptide(L)'
;MRHSLTALPDEVLQLILQYLDPYGCLALERTARRFTSVANEPAIWRYYCQTLFHYWDRKHDIENKMNQPPSSIDWKAIFVQRHRVDSETTRNLNDILSSQCGRIQKVQSIMNSGYDVKDTLRRHAHAEDDQDDHLARIYYSNTIMDCLSRNMAISEWAKLRDGETVSLERALGCFDLFVSQGYIESLEEVSKMLDAVAEDLSNRNPDLENLSPREKASFIASFLRLNNFTGIAPDREYHSLEHNFLGFALKDQEHNSLPLISASIFCYIARHFGLDAHPCGFPFHVLVIIFPSPGFDMNGHATNGDNAGVPMYMDPFRSGEETCVADLQSQLNLLGASPTEQSTFLGESQTSEIVLRCGRNVMNSVRVILGSEFSKVDIESAGYAGLWSFMLVNPYGRLMEIRRHLPWFMDVFASEFPWDIYLVEKHVLPLFEGLLEFRHLMESLHAIRAADETPKSVRRREDVQKTIKYQVGDVFRHRRYDYTAMIIGWDPECGAGEHWMRRMNIDKLQAGRHQSFYHVHVEDKSVRYVAEENIEVIKPTLSQLPSSLLAIAGKHFKRWDEEERSGSSLVNLVYEEALGVVAAAIDVTVPQFVSESVAIVPGDFVGVGFEIAFLNSYDNEFSNNLVDSLASRMGKPPVIRIGGTSGDSLLFDPNQKENTTCVTSGGDCPNGSDADFILGPSYFDGLKSFANYSFTFQAPLNYPINKTNVLEYVNRAYSVLGSDRVAAIALGNEVAYHGHDNKPKEYVSNAGLMIEYITESLNLTGEDSRIFQVLDMGSSTVDSGSPYTLQDAFEAGLNSNSTVKYAAEHFYQLGGGMNAIKTDMTQLMNHTFTKQKFVNHDSSISYLHENHPDIPYFLSETGSSLVGGFDLSGVFGDCLWSIDFQLYAITRGVARVAGTQRPVASHSLWVPVSGLPDTPGPSVRAPFMAQLFVADFIGKSNETRVTNLMLGRDFLSAYAAYEGTTLKRVALVNLRNWSKSDGTERGNETFSIQVPSNVTSVRVETLSALTGTQARGFDLDPSENITWAGMQFSYKVDDGKGHHTTETSTTVDVKDGEAAVTVWDSGAAIVYF
;
A
#
# COMPACT_ATOMS: atom_id res chain seq x y z
N MET A 1 -49.31 -45.15 -49.59
CA MET A 1 -49.20 -43.68 -49.63
C MET A 1 -47.80 -43.32 -49.13
N ARG A 2 -47.00 -42.59 -49.93
CA ARG A 2 -45.72 -42.06 -49.42
C ARG A 2 -46.07 -40.90 -48.49
N HIS A 3 -45.90 -41.09 -47.18
CA HIS A 3 -46.04 -40.02 -46.21
C HIS A 3 -44.94 -39.00 -46.49
N SER A 4 -45.34 -37.83 -47.00
CA SER A 4 -44.43 -36.73 -47.31
C SER A 4 -44.61 -35.64 -46.27
N LEU A 5 -43.51 -35.06 -45.80
CA LEU A 5 -43.51 -33.92 -44.88
C LEU A 5 -44.34 -32.74 -45.43
N THR A 6 -44.43 -32.62 -46.76
CA THR A 6 -45.25 -31.62 -47.46
C THR A 6 -46.76 -31.79 -47.29
N ALA A 7 -47.23 -32.90 -46.71
CA ALA A 7 -48.66 -33.16 -46.49
C ALA A 7 -49.15 -32.74 -45.09
N LEU A 8 -48.25 -32.37 -44.17
CA LEU A 8 -48.62 -31.92 -42.81
C LEU A 8 -49.14 -30.47 -42.83
N PRO A 9 -50.08 -30.08 -41.94
CA PRO A 9 -50.46 -28.68 -41.72
C PRO A 9 -49.30 -27.82 -41.20
N ASP A 10 -49.35 -26.50 -41.43
CA ASP A 10 -48.28 -25.59 -41.02
C ASP A 10 -48.10 -25.56 -39.49
N GLU A 11 -49.18 -25.67 -38.71
CA GLU A 11 -49.15 -25.71 -37.25
C GLU A 11 -48.42 -26.96 -36.73
N VAL A 12 -48.62 -28.11 -37.39
CA VAL A 12 -47.92 -29.35 -37.06
C VAL A 12 -46.44 -29.24 -37.43
N LEU A 13 -46.12 -28.61 -38.56
CA LEU A 13 -44.75 -28.35 -38.96
C LEU A 13 -44.05 -27.39 -38.00
N GLN A 14 -44.72 -26.33 -37.53
CA GLN A 14 -44.17 -25.40 -36.53
C GLN A 14 -43.87 -26.10 -35.21
N LEU A 15 -44.77 -26.96 -34.72
CA LEU A 15 -44.52 -27.78 -33.53
C LEU A 15 -43.32 -28.71 -33.73
N ILE A 16 -43.24 -29.40 -34.87
CA ILE A 16 -42.07 -30.25 -35.19
C ILE A 16 -40.78 -29.41 -35.18
N LEU A 17 -40.80 -28.21 -35.77
CA LEU A 17 -39.64 -27.33 -35.80
C LEU A 17 -39.20 -26.89 -34.39
N GLN A 18 -40.13 -26.67 -33.45
CA GLN A 18 -39.76 -26.36 -32.05
C GLN A 18 -39.01 -27.52 -31.37
N TYR A 19 -39.23 -28.77 -31.78
CA TYR A 19 -38.47 -29.93 -31.31
C TYR A 19 -37.16 -30.17 -32.06
N LEU A 20 -36.89 -29.44 -33.14
CA LEU A 20 -35.62 -29.47 -33.85
C LEU A 20 -34.70 -28.37 -33.34
N ASP A 21 -33.40 -28.60 -33.45
CA ASP A 21 -32.42 -27.55 -33.26
C ASP A 21 -32.57 -26.46 -34.35
N PRO A 22 -32.09 -25.23 -34.09
CA PRO A 22 -32.19 -24.13 -35.04
C PRO A 22 -31.54 -24.40 -36.41
N TYR A 23 -30.51 -25.26 -36.49
CA TYR A 23 -29.90 -25.64 -37.78
C TYR A 23 -30.84 -26.53 -38.60
N GLY A 24 -31.56 -27.44 -37.95
CA GLY A 24 -32.63 -28.21 -38.59
C GLY A 24 -33.71 -27.32 -39.20
N CYS A 25 -34.11 -26.26 -38.47
CA CYS A 25 -35.07 -25.26 -38.96
C CYS A 25 -34.52 -24.49 -40.19
N LEU A 26 -33.28 -24.01 -40.13
CA LEU A 26 -32.60 -23.32 -41.25
C LEU A 26 -32.36 -24.23 -42.45
N ALA A 27 -32.05 -25.51 -42.23
CA ALA A 27 -31.87 -26.48 -43.30
C ALA A 27 -33.19 -26.70 -44.03
N LEU A 28 -34.30 -26.86 -43.30
CA LEU A 28 -35.64 -27.01 -43.88
C LEU A 28 -36.07 -25.75 -44.65
N GLU A 29 -35.80 -24.56 -44.11
CA GLU A 29 -36.07 -23.26 -44.75
C GLU A 29 -35.55 -23.20 -46.21
N ARG A 30 -34.38 -23.80 -46.45
CA ARG A 30 -33.67 -23.78 -47.74
C ARG A 30 -34.22 -24.77 -48.78
N THR A 31 -35.16 -25.64 -48.41
CA THR A 31 -35.61 -26.74 -49.28
C THR A 31 -36.82 -26.38 -50.16
N ALA A 32 -37.75 -25.55 -49.68
CA ALA A 32 -38.93 -25.15 -50.45
C ALA A 32 -39.55 -23.85 -49.93
N ARG A 33 -40.21 -23.08 -50.81
CA ARG A 33 -40.86 -21.79 -50.47
C ARG A 33 -41.87 -21.88 -49.31
N ARG A 34 -42.67 -22.94 -49.25
CA ARG A 34 -43.61 -23.17 -48.14
C ARG A 34 -42.86 -23.30 -46.82
N PHE A 35 -41.81 -24.10 -46.80
CA PHE A 35 -40.96 -24.27 -45.62
C PHE A 35 -40.20 -23.01 -45.27
N THR A 36 -39.85 -22.16 -46.24
CA THR A 36 -39.33 -20.81 -45.96
C THR A 36 -40.31 -19.99 -45.14
N SER A 37 -41.60 -19.98 -45.49
CA SER A 37 -42.62 -19.28 -44.72
C SER A 37 -42.77 -19.86 -43.31
N VAL A 38 -42.90 -21.19 -43.20
CA VAL A 38 -43.13 -21.87 -41.92
C VAL A 38 -41.92 -21.72 -40.97
N ALA A 39 -40.70 -21.85 -41.47
CA ALA A 39 -39.47 -21.73 -40.69
C ALA A 39 -39.15 -20.28 -40.26
N ASN A 40 -39.77 -19.28 -40.87
CA ASN A 40 -39.61 -17.86 -40.50
C ASN A 40 -40.74 -17.34 -39.60
N GLU A 41 -41.61 -18.22 -39.08
CA GLU A 41 -42.66 -17.82 -38.14
C GLU A 41 -42.04 -17.23 -36.85
N PRO A 42 -42.38 -16.00 -36.46
CA PRO A 42 -41.77 -15.33 -35.30
C PRO A 42 -41.89 -16.11 -33.98
N ALA A 43 -42.97 -16.87 -33.80
CA ALA A 43 -43.19 -17.70 -32.61
C ALA A 43 -42.13 -18.80 -32.43
N ILE A 44 -41.58 -19.36 -33.52
CA ILE A 44 -40.52 -20.38 -33.46
C ILE A 44 -39.22 -19.74 -32.95
N TRP A 45 -38.84 -18.59 -33.50
CA TRP A 45 -37.60 -17.91 -33.12
C TRP A 45 -37.68 -17.31 -31.71
N ARG A 46 -38.85 -16.83 -31.30
CA ARG A 46 -39.11 -16.46 -29.90
C ARG A 46 -38.91 -17.66 -28.98
N TYR A 47 -39.47 -18.82 -29.33
CA TYR A 47 -39.28 -20.06 -28.56
C TYR A 47 -37.79 -20.39 -28.42
N TYR A 48 -37.02 -20.40 -29.51
CA TYR A 48 -35.57 -20.64 -29.44
C TYR A 48 -34.84 -19.62 -28.56
N CYS A 49 -35.17 -18.33 -28.64
CA CYS A 49 -34.59 -17.33 -27.76
C CYS A 49 -34.92 -17.59 -26.29
N GLN A 50 -36.13 -18.03 -25.97
CA GLN A 50 -36.57 -18.33 -24.61
C GLN A 50 -35.91 -19.60 -24.04
N THR A 51 -35.69 -20.62 -24.88
CA THR A 51 -35.21 -21.92 -24.41
C THR A 51 -33.69 -22.06 -24.46
N LEU A 52 -33.00 -21.31 -25.31
CA LEU A 52 -31.55 -21.47 -25.53
C LEU A 52 -30.68 -20.39 -24.88
N PHE A 53 -31.28 -19.27 -24.43
CA PHE A 53 -30.53 -18.18 -23.79
C PHE A 53 -31.16 -17.79 -22.45
N HIS A 54 -30.39 -17.93 -21.37
CA HIS A 54 -30.82 -17.58 -20.02
C HIS A 54 -30.35 -16.19 -19.61
N TYR A 55 -29.21 -15.74 -20.14
CA TYR A 55 -28.62 -14.46 -19.79
C TYR A 55 -28.73 -13.48 -20.96
N TRP A 56 -29.25 -12.29 -20.65
CA TRP A 56 -29.48 -11.23 -21.60
C TRP A 56 -28.88 -9.94 -21.10
N ASP A 57 -28.06 -9.31 -21.95
CA ASP A 57 -27.60 -7.96 -21.67
C ASP A 57 -28.75 -6.96 -21.65
N ARG A 58 -28.67 -5.95 -20.78
CA ARG A 58 -29.74 -4.93 -20.60
C ARG A 58 -30.11 -4.23 -21.90
N LYS A 59 -29.18 -4.11 -22.86
CA LYS A 59 -29.43 -3.52 -24.19
C LYS A 59 -30.55 -4.21 -24.97
N HIS A 60 -30.90 -5.45 -24.63
CA HIS A 60 -31.95 -6.19 -25.34
C HIS A 60 -33.36 -5.90 -24.85
N ASP A 61 -33.54 -5.41 -23.62
CA ASP A 61 -34.85 -5.21 -22.99
C ASP A 61 -35.77 -6.43 -23.15
N ILE A 62 -35.21 -7.62 -22.86
CA ILE A 62 -35.81 -8.88 -23.27
C ILE A 62 -37.14 -9.16 -22.56
N GLU A 63 -37.27 -8.82 -21.28
CA GLU A 63 -38.47 -9.06 -20.49
C GLU A 63 -39.68 -8.31 -21.08
N ASN A 64 -39.49 -7.04 -21.43
CA ASN A 64 -40.52 -6.24 -22.10
C ASN A 64 -40.87 -6.81 -23.49
N LYS A 65 -39.88 -7.26 -24.26
CA LYS A 65 -40.14 -7.90 -25.56
C LYS A 65 -40.90 -9.21 -25.43
N MET A 66 -40.66 -9.99 -24.39
CA MET A 66 -41.39 -11.23 -24.11
C MET A 66 -42.88 -10.98 -23.81
N ASN A 67 -43.22 -9.81 -23.27
CA ASN A 67 -44.62 -9.45 -23.00
C ASN A 67 -45.39 -8.93 -24.24
N GLN A 68 -44.71 -8.77 -25.38
CA GLN A 68 -45.33 -8.31 -26.63
C GLN A 68 -45.74 -9.47 -27.55
N PRO A 69 -46.68 -9.24 -28.50
CA PRO A 69 -47.04 -10.25 -29.51
C PRO A 69 -45.80 -10.71 -30.31
N PRO A 70 -45.60 -12.02 -30.55
CA PRO A 70 -44.41 -12.50 -31.28
C PRO A 70 -44.19 -11.83 -32.64
N SER A 71 -45.27 -11.46 -33.34
CA SER A 71 -45.20 -10.81 -34.66
C SER A 71 -44.70 -9.36 -34.65
N SER A 72 -44.64 -8.68 -33.49
CA SER A 72 -44.17 -7.29 -33.42
C SER A 72 -42.65 -7.16 -33.29
N ILE A 73 -41.93 -8.28 -33.08
CA ILE A 73 -40.50 -8.32 -32.83
C ILE A 73 -39.84 -9.23 -33.86
N ASP A 74 -38.70 -8.80 -34.41
CA ASP A 74 -37.87 -9.64 -35.27
C ASP A 74 -37.03 -10.60 -34.41
N TRP A 75 -37.67 -11.67 -33.93
CA TRP A 75 -37.04 -12.68 -33.08
C TRP A 75 -35.90 -13.41 -33.77
N LYS A 76 -35.97 -13.59 -35.10
CA LYS A 76 -34.91 -14.25 -35.87
C LYS A 76 -33.66 -13.38 -35.91
N ALA A 77 -33.79 -12.07 -36.08
CA ALA A 77 -32.65 -11.14 -36.01
C ALA A 77 -31.99 -11.15 -34.63
N ILE A 78 -32.78 -11.13 -33.54
CA ILE A 78 -32.27 -11.22 -32.17
C ILE A 78 -31.52 -12.54 -31.96
N PHE A 79 -32.10 -13.66 -32.40
CA PHE A 79 -31.46 -14.97 -32.32
C PHE A 79 -30.13 -15.00 -33.06
N VAL A 80 -30.09 -14.48 -34.30
CA VAL A 80 -28.86 -14.40 -35.10
C VAL A 80 -27.79 -13.57 -34.41
N GLN A 81 -28.17 -12.44 -33.79
CA GLN A 81 -27.24 -11.62 -33.03
C GLN A 81 -26.66 -12.40 -31.84
N ARG A 82 -27.49 -13.08 -31.03
CA ARG A 82 -27.03 -13.89 -29.90
C ARG A 82 -26.14 -15.05 -30.34
N HIS A 83 -26.50 -15.73 -31.43
CA HIS A 83 -25.71 -16.82 -31.99
C HIS A 83 -24.33 -16.35 -32.50
N ARG A 84 -24.24 -15.13 -33.04
CA ARG A 84 -22.94 -14.52 -33.40
C ARG A 84 -22.08 -14.28 -32.17
N VAL A 85 -22.65 -13.73 -31.09
CA VAL A 85 -21.92 -13.53 -29.82
C VAL A 85 -21.42 -14.88 -29.28
N ASP A 86 -22.25 -15.92 -29.32
CA ASP A 86 -21.86 -17.28 -28.89
C ASP A 86 -20.69 -17.84 -29.72
N SER A 87 -20.76 -17.68 -31.05
CA SER A 87 -19.72 -18.11 -31.97
C SER A 87 -18.40 -17.33 -31.79
N GLU A 88 -18.48 -16.01 -31.65
CA GLU A 88 -17.34 -15.13 -31.44
C GLU A 88 -16.68 -15.36 -30.09
N THR A 89 -17.48 -15.55 -29.03
CA THR A 89 -17.00 -15.88 -27.68
C THR A 89 -16.26 -17.22 -27.70
N THR A 90 -16.86 -18.25 -28.31
CA THR A 90 -16.21 -19.57 -28.45
C THR A 90 -14.90 -19.48 -29.24
N ARG A 91 -14.87 -18.70 -30.33
CA ARG A 91 -13.67 -18.49 -31.13
C ARG A 91 -12.57 -17.79 -30.33
N ASN A 92 -12.89 -16.68 -29.66
CA ASN A 92 -11.91 -15.95 -28.85
C ASN A 92 -11.41 -16.79 -27.68
N LEU A 93 -12.28 -17.60 -27.04
CA LEU A 93 -11.87 -18.55 -26.01
C LEU A 93 -10.89 -19.58 -26.59
N ASN A 94 -11.20 -20.20 -27.74
CA ASN A 94 -10.27 -21.12 -28.40
C ASN A 94 -8.93 -20.44 -28.76
N ASP A 95 -8.94 -19.15 -29.13
CA ASP A 95 -7.73 -18.36 -29.41
C ASP A 95 -6.92 -18.04 -28.13
N ILE A 96 -7.57 -17.95 -26.97
CA ILE A 96 -6.92 -17.84 -25.64
C ILE A 96 -6.28 -19.18 -25.24
N LEU A 97 -6.99 -20.29 -25.47
CA LEU A 97 -6.52 -21.65 -25.14
C LEU A 97 -5.40 -22.13 -26.06
N SER A 98 -5.34 -21.62 -27.29
CA SER A 98 -4.34 -22.00 -28.29
C SER A 98 -3.08 -21.13 -28.27
N SER A 99 -3.15 -19.87 -27.82
CA SER A 99 -2.02 -18.95 -27.78
C SER A 99 -1.94 -18.14 -26.49
N GLN A 100 -0.73 -17.93 -26.02
CA GLN A 100 -0.44 -17.08 -24.85
C GLN A 100 -0.32 -15.60 -25.19
N CYS A 101 -0.22 -15.26 -26.48
CA CYS A 101 -0.04 -13.88 -26.89
C CYS A 101 -1.39 -13.19 -27.10
N GLY A 102 -1.48 -11.95 -26.63
CA GLY A 102 -2.66 -11.10 -26.83
C GLY A 102 -3.92 -11.65 -26.17
N ARG A 103 -3.79 -12.36 -25.04
CA ARG A 103 -4.96 -12.89 -24.32
C ARG A 103 -5.79 -11.76 -23.72
N ILE A 104 -5.15 -10.69 -23.24
CA ILE A 104 -5.83 -9.51 -22.68
C ILE A 104 -6.82 -8.93 -23.70
N GLN A 105 -6.37 -8.74 -24.94
CA GLN A 105 -7.21 -8.19 -26.01
C GLN A 105 -8.39 -9.11 -26.35
N LYS A 106 -8.18 -10.43 -26.35
CA LYS A 106 -9.23 -11.42 -26.60
C LYS A 106 -10.27 -11.46 -25.47
N VAL A 107 -9.82 -11.40 -24.22
CA VAL A 107 -10.71 -11.28 -23.05
C VAL A 107 -11.53 -10.00 -23.16
N GLN A 108 -10.90 -8.87 -23.47
CA GLN A 108 -11.61 -7.60 -23.69
C GLN A 108 -12.65 -7.70 -24.81
N SER A 109 -12.35 -8.40 -25.90
CA SER A 109 -13.31 -8.63 -26.99
C SER A 109 -14.53 -9.45 -26.54
N ILE A 110 -14.35 -10.44 -25.67
CA ILE A 110 -15.46 -11.20 -25.09
C ILE A 110 -16.29 -10.28 -24.18
N MET A 111 -15.62 -9.55 -23.31
CA MET A 111 -16.24 -8.63 -22.34
C MET A 111 -17.11 -7.54 -23.00
N ASN A 112 -16.74 -7.05 -24.18
CA ASN A 112 -17.50 -6.05 -24.93
C ASN A 112 -18.92 -6.51 -25.33
N SER A 113 -19.17 -7.83 -25.37
CA SER A 113 -20.50 -8.36 -25.65
C SER A 113 -21.43 -8.31 -24.44
N GLY A 114 -20.92 -7.98 -23.25
CA GLY A 114 -21.70 -7.82 -22.02
C GLY A 114 -22.27 -9.14 -21.53
N TYR A 115 -23.44 -9.10 -20.88
CA TYR A 115 -24.00 -10.27 -20.20
C TYR A 115 -24.42 -11.41 -21.14
N ASP A 116 -24.53 -11.11 -22.44
CA ASP A 116 -24.81 -12.06 -23.52
C ASP A 116 -23.80 -13.22 -23.57
N VAL A 117 -22.55 -13.03 -23.12
CA VAL A 117 -21.53 -14.11 -23.19
C VAL A 117 -21.68 -15.17 -22.13
N LYS A 118 -22.47 -14.92 -21.08
CA LYS A 118 -22.52 -15.75 -19.88
C LYS A 118 -23.04 -17.17 -20.16
N ASP A 119 -24.06 -17.31 -21.01
CA ASP A 119 -24.54 -18.64 -21.46
C ASP A 119 -23.40 -19.45 -22.08
N THR A 120 -22.64 -18.83 -22.99
CA THR A 120 -21.52 -19.46 -23.70
C THR A 120 -20.39 -19.85 -22.74
N LEU A 121 -19.97 -18.92 -21.87
CA LEU A 121 -18.91 -19.18 -20.89
C LEU A 121 -19.33 -20.25 -19.89
N ARG A 122 -20.59 -20.29 -19.45
CA ARG A 122 -21.09 -21.37 -18.57
C ARG A 122 -21.05 -22.72 -19.26
N ARG A 123 -21.44 -22.82 -20.54
CA ARG A 123 -21.33 -24.07 -21.29
C ARG A 123 -19.88 -24.56 -21.35
N HIS A 124 -18.91 -23.67 -21.55
CA HIS A 124 -17.49 -24.02 -21.57
C HIS A 124 -16.93 -24.30 -20.15
N ALA A 125 -17.44 -23.64 -19.12
CA ALA A 125 -17.10 -23.91 -17.72
C ALA A 125 -17.61 -25.27 -17.21
N HIS A 126 -18.57 -25.88 -17.91
CA HIS A 126 -19.09 -27.23 -17.66
C HIS A 126 -18.75 -28.17 -18.83
N ALA A 127 -17.64 -27.92 -19.54
CA ALA A 127 -17.20 -28.80 -20.62
C ALA A 127 -17.01 -30.23 -20.13
N GLU A 128 -17.36 -31.21 -20.97
CA GLU A 128 -17.20 -32.63 -20.65
C GLU A 128 -15.71 -33.02 -20.56
N ASP A 129 -15.41 -34.05 -19.78
CA ASP A 129 -14.05 -34.55 -19.51
C ASP A 129 -13.35 -35.10 -20.77
N ASP A 130 -14.10 -35.33 -21.86
CA ASP A 130 -13.60 -35.87 -23.13
C ASP A 130 -12.98 -34.80 -24.05
N GLN A 131 -13.10 -33.52 -23.71
CA GLN A 131 -12.49 -32.43 -24.48
C GLN A 131 -10.98 -32.32 -24.21
N ASP A 132 -10.19 -32.21 -25.28
CA ASP A 132 -8.72 -32.15 -25.20
C ASP A 132 -8.16 -30.96 -24.40
N ASP A 133 -8.98 -29.93 -24.14
CA ASP A 133 -8.63 -28.73 -23.37
C ASP A 133 -9.54 -28.50 -22.15
N HIS A 134 -10.18 -29.56 -21.64
CA HIS A 134 -11.13 -29.54 -20.53
C HIS A 134 -10.70 -28.65 -19.34
N LEU A 135 -9.52 -28.87 -18.75
CA LEU A 135 -9.07 -28.11 -17.57
C LEU A 135 -8.91 -26.62 -17.88
N ALA A 136 -8.25 -26.31 -19.00
CA ALA A 136 -7.96 -24.94 -19.39
C ALA A 136 -9.23 -24.18 -19.77
N ARG A 137 -10.12 -24.84 -20.49
CA ARG A 137 -11.41 -24.31 -20.91
C ARG A 137 -12.26 -23.94 -19.70
N ILE A 138 -12.30 -24.79 -18.68
CA ILE A 138 -13.00 -24.51 -17.42
C ILE A 138 -12.37 -23.30 -16.73
N TYR A 139 -11.06 -23.29 -16.54
CA TYR A 139 -10.34 -22.20 -15.87
C TYR A 139 -10.57 -20.84 -16.55
N TYR A 140 -10.25 -20.71 -17.84
CA TYR A 140 -10.37 -19.44 -18.53
C TYR A 140 -11.82 -18.99 -18.68
N SER A 141 -12.77 -19.92 -18.81
CA SER A 141 -14.19 -19.56 -18.81
C SER A 141 -14.61 -18.96 -17.47
N ASN A 142 -14.20 -19.56 -16.35
CA ASN A 142 -14.46 -19.03 -15.01
C ASN A 142 -13.76 -17.68 -14.78
N THR A 143 -12.48 -17.54 -15.13
CA THR A 143 -11.74 -16.28 -14.99
C THR A 143 -12.40 -15.12 -15.77
N ILE A 144 -12.89 -15.39 -16.99
CA ILE A 144 -13.59 -14.37 -17.79
C ILE A 144 -14.96 -14.06 -17.19
N MET A 145 -15.68 -15.05 -16.65
CA MET A 145 -16.93 -14.81 -15.91
C MET A 145 -16.69 -13.96 -14.67
N ASP A 146 -15.61 -14.19 -13.92
CA ASP A 146 -15.26 -13.38 -12.75
C ASP A 146 -14.93 -11.93 -13.17
N CYS A 147 -14.21 -11.75 -14.28
CA CYS A 147 -13.98 -10.43 -14.88
C CYS A 147 -15.31 -9.74 -15.26
N LEU A 148 -16.28 -10.50 -15.81
CA LEU A 148 -17.63 -10.00 -16.14
C LEU A 148 -18.39 -9.54 -14.89
N SER A 149 -18.34 -10.32 -13.82
CA SER A 149 -18.94 -9.97 -12.52
C SER A 149 -18.31 -8.70 -11.94
N ARG A 150 -16.97 -8.59 -11.94
CA ARG A 150 -16.26 -7.38 -11.47
C ARG A 150 -16.60 -6.16 -12.31
N ASN A 151 -16.68 -6.30 -13.64
CA ASN A 151 -17.10 -5.22 -14.53
C ASN A 151 -18.50 -4.68 -14.17
N MET A 152 -19.44 -5.57 -13.80
CA MET A 152 -20.77 -5.17 -13.35
C MET A 152 -20.71 -4.41 -12.02
N ALA A 153 -19.98 -4.94 -11.03
CA ALA A 153 -19.80 -4.31 -9.73
C ALA A 153 -19.17 -2.91 -9.84
N ILE A 154 -18.06 -2.82 -10.57
CA ILE A 154 -17.33 -1.57 -10.82
C ILE A 154 -18.20 -0.55 -11.56
N SER A 155 -19.01 -1.00 -12.51
CA SER A 155 -19.94 -0.11 -13.23
C SER A 155 -21.02 0.48 -12.31
N GLU A 156 -21.52 -0.27 -11.33
CA GLU A 156 -22.49 0.25 -10.36
C GLU A 156 -21.83 1.18 -9.32
N TRP A 157 -20.61 0.90 -8.89
CA TRP A 157 -19.84 1.85 -8.06
C TRP A 157 -19.43 3.12 -8.82
N ALA A 158 -19.16 3.02 -10.12
CA ALA A 158 -18.92 4.20 -10.96
C ALA A 158 -20.16 5.10 -11.04
N LYS A 159 -21.37 4.53 -11.11
CA LYS A 159 -22.62 5.32 -11.02
C LYS A 159 -22.72 6.08 -9.70
N LEU A 160 -22.40 5.45 -8.57
CA LEU A 160 -22.36 6.11 -7.27
C LEU A 160 -21.37 7.28 -7.25
N ARG A 161 -20.17 7.08 -7.81
CA ARG A 161 -19.15 8.14 -7.96
C ARG A 161 -19.68 9.31 -8.78
N ASP A 162 -20.40 9.00 -9.85
CA ASP A 162 -20.93 10.00 -10.80
C ASP A 162 -22.23 10.66 -10.30
N GLY A 163 -22.66 10.35 -9.06
CA GLY A 163 -23.82 10.95 -8.41
C GLY A 163 -25.17 10.36 -8.81
N GLU A 164 -25.18 9.25 -9.55
CA GLU A 164 -26.39 8.52 -9.88
C GLU A 164 -26.92 7.73 -8.67
N THR A 165 -28.25 7.55 -8.61
CA THR A 165 -28.89 6.79 -7.54
C THR A 165 -28.67 5.28 -7.74
N VAL A 166 -28.02 4.66 -6.77
CA VAL A 166 -27.89 3.20 -6.66
C VAL A 166 -28.44 2.75 -5.31
N SER A 167 -29.31 1.74 -5.32
CA SER A 167 -29.89 1.21 -4.09
C SER A 167 -28.84 0.51 -3.23
N LEU A 168 -29.07 0.49 -1.92
CA LEU A 168 -28.10 0.03 -0.92
C LEU A 168 -27.72 -1.45 -1.13
N GLU A 169 -28.70 -2.31 -1.36
CA GLU A 169 -28.51 -3.74 -1.58
C GLU A 169 -27.74 -4.04 -2.88
N ARG A 170 -27.94 -3.23 -3.93
CA ARG A 170 -27.16 -3.35 -5.18
C ARG A 170 -25.71 -2.90 -4.96
N ALA A 171 -25.51 -1.79 -4.25
CA ALA A 171 -24.20 -1.25 -3.96
C ALA A 171 -23.36 -2.17 -3.05
N LEU A 172 -24.00 -2.85 -2.09
CA LEU A 172 -23.35 -3.85 -1.24
C LEU A 172 -23.15 -5.19 -1.96
N GLY A 173 -24.12 -5.61 -2.79
CA GLY A 173 -24.00 -6.80 -3.63
C GLY A 173 -22.85 -6.72 -4.64
N CYS A 174 -22.30 -5.54 -4.90
CA CYS A 174 -21.09 -5.38 -5.68
C CYS A 174 -19.88 -6.09 -5.04
N PHE A 175 -19.77 -6.10 -3.70
CA PHE A 175 -18.71 -6.85 -3.01
C PHE A 175 -18.87 -8.36 -3.25
N ASP A 176 -20.11 -8.86 -3.21
CA ASP A 176 -20.40 -10.28 -3.47
C ASP A 176 -19.97 -10.71 -4.89
N LEU A 177 -20.12 -9.85 -5.89
CA LEU A 177 -19.70 -10.14 -7.27
C LEU A 177 -18.17 -10.29 -7.46
N PHE A 178 -17.35 -9.79 -6.53
CA PHE A 178 -15.90 -10.03 -6.56
C PHE A 178 -15.54 -11.42 -6.04
N VAL A 179 -16.28 -11.93 -5.06
CA VAL A 179 -15.92 -13.15 -4.30
C VAL A 179 -16.76 -14.37 -4.66
N SER A 180 -17.78 -14.19 -5.50
CA SER A 180 -18.73 -15.24 -5.87
C SER A 180 -18.20 -16.09 -7.02
N GLN A 181 -17.55 -17.20 -6.70
CA GLN A 181 -17.44 -18.34 -7.63
C GLN A 181 -18.83 -19.03 -7.79
N GLY A 182 -19.83 -18.28 -8.24
CA GLY A 182 -21.21 -18.75 -8.40
C GLY A 182 -22.09 -18.70 -7.15
N TYR A 183 -21.68 -18.01 -6.08
CA TYR A 183 -22.52 -17.85 -4.89
C TYR A 183 -23.71 -16.92 -5.13
N ILE A 184 -23.54 -15.82 -5.87
CA ILE A 184 -24.66 -15.07 -6.48
C ILE A 184 -24.36 -14.89 -7.96
N GLU A 185 -25.38 -14.97 -8.81
CA GLU A 185 -25.24 -14.88 -10.25
C GLU A 185 -25.45 -13.45 -10.77
N SER A 186 -26.22 -12.62 -10.07
CA SER A 186 -26.41 -11.21 -10.41
C SER A 186 -26.86 -10.39 -9.20
N LEU A 187 -26.81 -9.07 -9.32
CA LEU A 187 -27.32 -8.16 -8.28
C LEU A 187 -28.84 -8.29 -8.10
N GLU A 188 -29.57 -8.66 -9.16
CA GLU A 188 -31.02 -8.89 -9.11
C GLU A 188 -31.37 -10.13 -8.27
N GLU A 189 -30.46 -11.10 -8.14
CA GLU A 189 -30.68 -12.25 -7.25
C GLU A 189 -30.71 -11.83 -5.78
N VAL A 190 -29.85 -10.88 -5.38
CA VAL A 190 -29.83 -10.33 -4.00
C VAL A 190 -31.17 -9.70 -3.65
N SER A 191 -31.72 -8.88 -4.55
CA SER A 191 -33.05 -8.29 -4.38
C SER A 191 -34.14 -9.36 -4.27
N LYS A 192 -34.13 -10.39 -5.13
CA LYS A 192 -35.10 -11.50 -5.07
C LYS A 192 -35.03 -12.29 -3.75
N MET A 193 -33.84 -12.50 -3.20
CA MET A 193 -33.68 -13.15 -1.91
C MET A 193 -34.28 -12.31 -0.78
N LEU A 194 -34.06 -11.00 -0.80
CA LEU A 194 -34.67 -10.08 0.16
C LEU A 194 -36.20 -10.00 0.00
N ASP A 195 -36.71 -10.00 -1.24
CA ASP A 195 -38.14 -10.04 -1.52
C ASP A 195 -38.77 -11.33 -0.95
N ALA A 196 -38.11 -12.48 -1.09
CA ALA A 196 -38.58 -13.74 -0.51
C ALA A 196 -38.67 -13.69 1.04
N VAL A 197 -37.73 -12.99 1.70
CA VAL A 197 -37.80 -12.76 3.15
C VAL A 197 -38.97 -11.86 3.52
N ALA A 198 -39.23 -10.80 2.73
CA ALA A 198 -40.39 -9.93 2.93
C ALA A 198 -41.71 -10.68 2.71
N GLU A 199 -41.78 -11.53 1.69
CA GLU A 199 -42.94 -12.38 1.41
C GLU A 199 -43.20 -13.39 2.55
N ASP A 200 -42.16 -14.04 3.09
CA ASP A 200 -42.30 -14.96 4.23
C ASP A 200 -42.82 -14.24 5.49
N LEU A 201 -42.31 -13.04 5.76
CA LEU A 201 -42.81 -12.19 6.84
C LEU A 201 -44.29 -11.83 6.65
N SER A 202 -44.68 -11.41 5.45
CA SER A 202 -46.06 -11.06 5.09
C SER A 202 -47.02 -12.26 5.23
N ASN A 203 -46.61 -13.42 4.71
CA ASN A 203 -47.42 -14.64 4.74
C ASN A 203 -47.65 -15.16 6.16
N ARG A 204 -46.64 -15.06 7.03
CA ARG A 204 -46.77 -15.50 8.44
C ARG A 204 -47.50 -14.49 9.31
N ASN A 205 -47.56 -13.21 8.91
CA ASN A 205 -48.07 -12.12 9.74
C ASN A 205 -48.94 -11.12 8.94
N PRO A 206 -50.16 -11.51 8.52
CA PRO A 206 -51.01 -10.67 7.67
C PRO A 206 -51.44 -9.35 8.33
N ASP A 207 -51.49 -9.30 9.66
CA ASP A 207 -51.91 -8.11 10.42
C ASP A 207 -50.80 -7.05 10.58
N LEU A 208 -49.58 -7.33 10.08
CA LEU A 208 -48.42 -6.43 10.17
C LEU A 208 -48.70 -5.04 9.59
N GLU A 209 -49.52 -4.96 8.53
CA GLU A 209 -49.86 -3.70 7.88
C GLU A 209 -50.74 -2.77 8.73
N ASN A 210 -51.42 -3.32 9.74
CA ASN A 210 -52.31 -2.55 10.61
C ASN A 210 -51.57 -1.92 11.81
N LEU A 211 -50.29 -2.23 12.00
CA LEU A 211 -49.48 -1.73 13.11
C LEU A 211 -49.01 -0.29 12.88
N SER A 212 -48.79 0.45 13.97
CA SER A 212 -48.11 1.76 13.88
C SER A 212 -46.68 1.61 13.35
N PRO A 213 -46.06 2.66 12.78
CA PRO A 213 -44.69 2.57 12.27
C PRO A 213 -43.68 2.04 13.30
N ARG A 214 -43.79 2.43 14.57
CA ARG A 214 -42.96 1.95 15.68
C ARG A 214 -43.14 0.46 15.95
N GLU A 215 -44.39 0.01 16.09
CA GLU A 215 -44.71 -1.40 16.34
C GLU A 215 -44.27 -2.27 15.16
N LYS A 216 -44.48 -1.79 13.94
CA LYS A 216 -44.04 -2.45 12.70
C LYS A 216 -42.51 -2.60 12.67
N ALA A 217 -41.76 -1.55 12.99
CA ALA A 217 -40.29 -1.60 13.04
C ALA A 217 -39.76 -2.61 14.07
N SER A 218 -40.28 -2.59 15.31
CA SER A 218 -39.88 -3.55 16.35
C SER A 218 -40.27 -4.99 16.00
N PHE A 219 -41.43 -5.17 15.36
CA PHE A 219 -41.87 -6.48 14.90
C PHE A 219 -40.94 -7.05 13.82
N ILE A 220 -40.58 -6.24 12.82
CA ILE A 220 -39.65 -6.64 11.75
C ILE A 220 -38.29 -7.04 12.34
N ALA A 221 -37.72 -6.21 13.23
CA ALA A 221 -36.43 -6.50 13.85
C ALA A 221 -36.47 -7.81 14.66
N SER A 222 -37.55 -8.02 15.42
CA SER A 222 -37.76 -9.25 16.18
C SER A 222 -37.91 -10.47 15.28
N PHE A 223 -38.69 -10.37 14.20
CA PHE A 223 -38.86 -11.45 13.22
C PHE A 223 -37.54 -11.85 12.57
N LEU A 224 -36.76 -10.87 12.09
CA LEU A 224 -35.48 -11.14 11.43
C LEU A 224 -34.53 -11.87 12.36
N ARG A 225 -34.42 -11.42 13.62
CA ARG A 225 -33.57 -12.08 14.63
C ARG A 225 -34.04 -13.49 14.99
N LEU A 226 -35.35 -13.67 15.21
CA LEU A 226 -35.92 -14.98 15.59
C LEU A 226 -35.78 -16.04 14.48
N ASN A 227 -35.65 -15.61 13.22
CA ASN A 227 -35.45 -16.48 12.07
C ASN A 227 -34.00 -16.42 11.55
N ASN A 228 -33.05 -15.96 12.37
CA ASN A 228 -31.61 -15.87 12.10
C ASN A 228 -31.16 -14.94 10.95
N PHE A 229 -32.04 -14.20 10.28
CA PHE A 229 -31.68 -13.32 9.16
C PHE A 229 -30.73 -12.16 9.53
N THR A 230 -30.54 -11.86 10.82
CA THR A 230 -29.60 -10.83 11.30
C THR A 230 -28.84 -11.28 12.54
N GLY A 231 -27.63 -10.76 12.72
CA GLY A 231 -26.75 -11.11 13.83
C GLY A 231 -25.74 -12.20 13.49
N ILE A 232 -25.03 -12.67 14.50
CA ILE A 232 -24.03 -13.75 14.39
C ILE A 232 -24.35 -14.80 15.45
N ALA A 233 -24.34 -16.07 15.06
CA ALA A 233 -24.55 -17.20 15.95
C ALA A 233 -23.45 -17.26 17.04
N PRO A 234 -23.76 -17.69 18.28
CA PRO A 234 -22.82 -17.61 19.41
C PRO A 234 -21.50 -18.38 19.24
N ASP A 235 -21.47 -19.37 18.35
CA ASP A 235 -20.33 -20.24 18.04
C ASP A 235 -19.47 -19.76 16.87
N ARG A 236 -19.80 -18.61 16.27
CA ARG A 236 -19.11 -18.05 15.10
C ARG A 236 -18.22 -16.87 15.46
N GLU A 237 -17.09 -16.76 14.76
CA GLU A 237 -16.14 -15.67 14.96
C GLU A 237 -16.66 -14.36 14.35
N TYR A 238 -16.60 -13.27 15.11
CA TYR A 238 -17.10 -11.98 14.68
C TYR A 238 -16.42 -11.47 13.39
N HIS A 239 -15.11 -11.70 13.26
CA HIS A 239 -14.28 -11.19 12.17
C HIS A 239 -14.19 -12.11 10.94
N SER A 240 -15.02 -13.16 10.84
CA SER A 240 -15.05 -13.99 9.65
C SER A 240 -15.38 -13.18 8.40
N LEU A 241 -14.63 -13.43 7.32
CA LEU A 241 -14.67 -12.64 6.10
C LEU A 241 -16.06 -12.64 5.47
N GLU A 242 -16.73 -13.79 5.45
CA GLU A 242 -18.06 -14.00 4.89
C GLU A 242 -19.15 -13.11 5.51
N HIS A 243 -19.01 -12.69 6.77
CA HIS A 243 -20.00 -11.86 7.46
C HIS A 243 -20.09 -10.42 6.91
N ASN A 244 -19.15 -10.03 6.03
CA ASN A 244 -19.12 -8.72 5.38
C ASN A 244 -19.98 -8.64 4.10
N PHE A 245 -20.47 -9.77 3.60
CA PHE A 245 -21.04 -9.89 2.26
C PHE A 245 -22.55 -10.17 2.33
N LEU A 246 -23.35 -9.34 1.65
CA LEU A 246 -24.81 -9.36 1.76
C LEU A 246 -25.41 -10.62 1.13
N GLY A 247 -25.00 -10.93 -0.09
CA GLY A 247 -25.42 -12.15 -0.79
C GLY A 247 -24.99 -13.41 -0.04
N PHE A 248 -23.79 -13.40 0.55
CA PHE A 248 -23.34 -14.50 1.40
C PHE A 248 -24.21 -14.72 2.62
N ALA A 249 -24.51 -13.65 3.36
CA ALA A 249 -25.39 -13.70 4.52
C ALA A 249 -26.80 -14.18 4.15
N LEU A 250 -27.33 -13.85 2.97
CA LEU A 250 -28.68 -14.28 2.56
C LEU A 250 -28.78 -15.74 2.10
N LYS A 251 -27.65 -16.35 1.72
CA LYS A 251 -27.63 -17.76 1.26
C LYS A 251 -27.07 -18.73 2.29
N ASP A 252 -26.24 -18.26 3.23
CA ASP A 252 -25.77 -19.10 4.32
C ASP A 252 -26.96 -19.51 5.20
N GLN A 253 -27.02 -20.79 5.58
CA GLN A 253 -28.15 -21.35 6.32
C GLN A 253 -28.40 -20.63 7.65
N GLU A 254 -27.34 -20.17 8.32
CA GLU A 254 -27.42 -19.48 9.61
C GLU A 254 -27.43 -17.95 9.47
N HIS A 255 -27.33 -17.43 8.24
CA HIS A 255 -27.47 -16.01 7.89
C HIS A 255 -26.60 -15.03 8.69
N ASN A 256 -25.41 -15.47 9.08
CA ASN A 256 -24.48 -14.67 9.88
C ASN A 256 -24.08 -13.38 9.15
N SER A 257 -24.25 -12.23 9.82
CA SER A 257 -24.02 -10.92 9.25
C SER A 257 -23.49 -9.92 10.27
N LEU A 258 -22.50 -9.11 9.88
CA LEU A 258 -22.04 -7.98 10.69
C LEU A 258 -23.12 -6.90 10.83
N PRO A 259 -23.00 -5.97 11.80
CA PRO A 259 -23.99 -4.93 12.03
C PRO A 259 -24.42 -4.15 10.79
N LEU A 260 -23.47 -3.83 9.91
CA LEU A 260 -23.72 -3.13 8.64
C LEU A 260 -24.64 -3.93 7.71
N ILE A 261 -24.39 -5.23 7.55
CA ILE A 261 -25.17 -6.10 6.69
C ILE A 261 -26.56 -6.35 7.32
N SER A 262 -26.62 -6.60 8.63
CA SER A 262 -27.88 -6.73 9.37
C SER A 262 -28.77 -5.48 9.25
N ALA A 263 -28.19 -4.28 9.39
CA ALA A 263 -28.90 -3.01 9.20
C ALA A 263 -29.42 -2.86 7.77
N SER A 264 -28.63 -3.28 6.78
CA SER A 264 -28.99 -3.20 5.36
C SER A 264 -30.15 -4.14 5.00
N ILE A 265 -30.15 -5.37 5.51
CA ILE A 265 -31.27 -6.32 5.39
C ILE A 265 -32.53 -5.71 6.01
N PHE A 266 -32.44 -5.22 7.24
CA PHE A 266 -33.58 -4.57 7.91
C PHE A 266 -34.13 -3.40 7.10
N CYS A 267 -33.27 -2.49 6.61
CA CYS A 267 -33.71 -1.34 5.82
C CYS A 267 -34.52 -1.75 4.58
N TYR A 268 -34.07 -2.79 3.86
CA TYR A 268 -34.77 -3.27 2.67
C TYR A 268 -36.17 -3.80 3.03
N ILE A 269 -36.25 -4.68 4.03
CA ILE A 269 -37.52 -5.28 4.46
C ILE A 269 -38.46 -4.21 5.03
N ALA A 270 -37.95 -3.30 5.87
CA ALA A 270 -38.74 -2.22 6.45
C ALA A 270 -39.38 -1.31 5.38
N ARG A 271 -38.62 -0.96 4.33
CA ARG A 271 -39.12 -0.18 3.19
C ARG A 271 -40.20 -0.92 2.40
N HIS A 272 -40.09 -2.24 2.28
CA HIS A 272 -41.13 -3.07 1.64
C HIS A 272 -42.49 -2.91 2.33
N PHE A 273 -42.51 -2.73 3.66
CA PHE A 273 -43.71 -2.49 4.46
C PHE A 273 -44.01 -1.01 4.72
N GLY A 274 -43.47 -0.11 3.89
CA GLY A 274 -43.80 1.32 3.88
C GLY A 274 -43.11 2.18 4.95
N LEU A 275 -42.05 1.68 5.59
CA LEU A 275 -41.24 2.48 6.53
C LEU A 275 -40.11 3.22 5.80
N ASP A 276 -39.87 4.48 6.18
CA ASP A 276 -38.75 5.28 5.66
C ASP A 276 -37.47 5.00 6.45
N ALA A 277 -36.95 3.78 6.30
CA ALA A 277 -35.78 3.27 7.03
C ALA A 277 -34.48 3.51 6.26
N HIS A 278 -33.43 3.99 6.93
CA HIS A 278 -32.11 4.25 6.35
C HIS A 278 -30.98 3.80 7.26
N PRO A 279 -29.82 3.39 6.72
CA PRO A 279 -28.66 3.10 7.54
C PRO A 279 -28.17 4.37 8.24
N CYS A 280 -27.70 4.23 9.48
CA CYS A 280 -27.16 5.31 10.30
C CYS A 280 -25.74 4.92 10.76
N GLY A 281 -24.74 5.62 10.22
CA GLY A 281 -23.32 5.35 10.40
C GLY A 281 -22.80 5.79 11.76
N PHE A 282 -23.12 5.07 12.82
CA PHE A 282 -22.66 5.35 14.18
C PHE A 282 -21.18 4.94 14.40
N PRO A 283 -20.39 5.55 15.30
CA PRO A 283 -19.03 5.07 15.58
C PRO A 283 -19.01 3.58 15.99
N PHE A 284 -18.11 2.80 15.39
CA PHE A 284 -17.93 1.35 15.62
C PHE A 284 -19.13 0.42 15.35
N HIS A 285 -20.31 0.96 15.00
CA HIS A 285 -21.53 0.18 14.71
C HIS A 285 -22.36 0.78 13.56
N VAL A 286 -23.28 0.04 12.95
CA VAL A 286 -24.25 0.63 12.00
C VAL A 286 -25.64 0.38 12.54
N LEU A 287 -26.39 1.46 12.74
CA LEU A 287 -27.77 1.46 13.21
C LEU A 287 -28.71 1.66 12.03
N VAL A 288 -30.01 1.63 12.31
CA VAL A 288 -31.05 2.05 11.37
C VAL A 288 -31.78 3.25 11.96
N ILE A 289 -31.96 4.31 11.17
CA ILE A 289 -32.85 5.43 11.47
C ILE A 289 -34.13 5.29 10.67
N ILE A 290 -35.28 5.55 11.28
CA ILE A 290 -36.58 5.47 10.62
C ILE A 290 -37.30 6.80 10.79
N PHE A 291 -37.67 7.43 9.68
CA PHE A 291 -38.41 8.69 9.70
C PHE A 291 -39.92 8.44 9.68
N PRO A 292 -40.70 9.23 10.43
CA PRO A 292 -42.15 9.20 10.31
C PRO A 292 -42.60 9.88 9.01
N SER A 293 -43.77 9.49 8.51
CA SER A 293 -44.37 10.19 7.37
C SER A 293 -44.61 11.67 7.70
N PRO A 294 -44.48 12.59 6.73
CA PRO A 294 -44.71 14.01 6.96
C PRO A 294 -46.07 14.29 7.62
N GLY A 295 -46.08 15.01 8.75
CA GLY A 295 -47.28 15.33 9.52
C GLY A 295 -47.74 14.26 10.53
N PHE A 296 -46.96 13.20 10.75
CA PHE A 296 -47.23 12.14 11.72
C PHE A 296 -46.05 11.89 12.66
N ASP A 297 -46.30 11.27 13.81
CA ASP A 297 -45.28 10.68 14.68
C ASP A 297 -45.08 9.18 14.39
N MET A 298 -44.08 8.55 15.01
CA MET A 298 -43.82 7.11 14.84
C MET A 298 -44.93 6.19 15.39
N ASN A 299 -45.90 6.72 16.14
CA ASN A 299 -47.08 5.96 16.60
C ASN A 299 -48.28 6.12 15.64
N GLY A 300 -48.14 6.88 14.55
CA GLY A 300 -49.20 7.12 13.57
C GLY A 300 -50.19 8.23 13.98
N HIS A 301 -49.88 9.04 14.99
CA HIS A 301 -50.70 10.19 15.37
C HIS A 301 -50.31 11.43 14.58
N ALA A 302 -51.30 12.23 14.16
CA ALA A 302 -51.06 13.49 13.45
C ALA A 302 -50.37 14.52 14.36
N THR A 303 -49.32 15.18 13.85
CA THR A 303 -48.62 16.26 14.55
C THR A 303 -49.20 17.63 14.14
N ASN A 304 -49.30 18.55 15.09
CA ASN A 304 -49.81 19.91 14.83
C ASN A 304 -48.72 20.78 14.18
N GLY A 305 -48.60 20.76 12.84
CA GLY A 305 -47.79 21.70 12.04
C GLY A 305 -46.80 21.05 11.07
N ASP A 306 -46.17 21.86 10.21
CA ASP A 306 -45.15 21.48 9.18
C ASP A 306 -43.83 20.90 9.76
N ASN A 307 -43.75 20.61 11.06
CA ASN A 307 -42.56 20.04 11.68
C ASN A 307 -42.53 18.51 11.50
N ALA A 308 -41.45 18.01 10.91
CA ALA A 308 -41.18 16.57 10.79
C ALA A 308 -41.20 15.91 12.19
N GLY A 309 -41.88 14.77 12.32
CA GLY A 309 -41.87 13.98 13.56
C GLY A 309 -40.45 13.50 13.90
N VAL A 310 -40.21 13.22 15.19
CA VAL A 310 -38.90 12.75 15.66
C VAL A 310 -38.63 11.32 15.14
N PRO A 311 -37.47 11.06 14.52
CA PRO A 311 -37.12 9.72 14.03
C PRO A 311 -36.88 8.74 15.18
N MET A 312 -37.04 7.44 14.91
CA MET A 312 -36.65 6.36 15.83
C MET A 312 -35.40 5.62 15.33
N TYR A 313 -34.70 4.96 16.25
CA TYR A 313 -33.48 4.21 15.95
C TYR A 313 -33.65 2.73 16.28
N MET A 314 -33.14 1.84 15.43
CA MET A 314 -33.14 0.40 15.62
C MET A 314 -31.72 -0.18 15.51
N ASP A 315 -31.44 -1.22 16.30
CA ASP A 315 -30.22 -2.02 16.21
C ASP A 315 -30.59 -3.49 15.93
N PRO A 316 -30.91 -3.85 14.67
CA PRO A 316 -31.36 -5.20 14.31
C PRO A 316 -30.28 -6.27 14.56
N PHE A 317 -29.02 -5.87 14.74
CA PHE A 317 -27.91 -6.77 15.09
C PHE A 317 -27.91 -7.15 16.58
N ARG A 318 -28.36 -6.27 17.49
CA ARG A 318 -28.37 -6.56 18.94
C ARG A 318 -29.75 -6.84 19.52
N SER A 319 -30.80 -6.21 18.99
CA SER A 319 -32.12 -6.20 19.62
C SER A 319 -33.28 -6.10 18.62
N GLY A 320 -34.46 -6.56 19.04
CA GLY A 320 -35.73 -6.28 18.37
C GLY A 320 -36.41 -5.00 18.86
N GLU A 321 -35.88 -4.39 19.92
CA GLU A 321 -36.41 -3.20 20.58
C GLU A 321 -35.80 -1.91 20.02
N GLU A 322 -36.53 -0.80 20.20
CA GLU A 322 -36.05 0.53 19.86
C GLU A 322 -34.82 0.92 20.67
N THR A 323 -33.85 1.52 20.00
CA THR A 323 -32.64 2.07 20.61
C THR A 323 -32.89 3.51 21.05
N CYS A 324 -32.69 3.78 22.35
CA CYS A 324 -32.92 5.10 22.91
C CYS A 324 -31.92 6.13 22.37
N VAL A 325 -32.41 7.21 21.77
CA VAL A 325 -31.55 8.29 21.25
C VAL A 325 -30.71 8.97 22.33
N ALA A 326 -31.21 9.04 23.57
CA ALA A 326 -30.46 9.60 24.69
C ALA A 326 -29.22 8.75 25.01
N ASP A 327 -29.32 7.42 24.90
CA ASP A 327 -28.18 6.52 25.12
C ASP A 327 -27.15 6.68 24.01
N LEU A 328 -27.59 6.86 22.76
CA LEU A 328 -26.71 7.15 21.62
C LEU A 328 -25.98 8.49 21.78
N GLN A 329 -26.71 9.54 22.19
CA GLN A 329 -26.12 10.85 22.50
C GLN A 329 -25.13 10.76 23.66
N SER A 330 -25.45 10.03 24.73
CA SER A 330 -24.53 9.78 25.84
C SER A 330 -23.26 9.06 25.38
N GLN A 331 -23.36 8.05 24.51
CA GLN A 331 -22.20 7.38 23.93
C GLN A 331 -21.34 8.33 23.09
N LEU A 332 -21.94 9.17 22.25
CA LEU A 332 -21.21 10.14 21.44
C LEU A 332 -20.53 11.21 22.30
N ASN A 333 -21.18 11.65 23.37
CA ASN A 333 -20.57 12.56 24.35
C ASN A 333 -19.34 11.93 25.03
N LEU A 334 -19.41 10.64 25.38
CA LEU A 334 -18.27 9.90 25.95
C LEU A 334 -17.11 9.75 24.96
N LEU A 335 -17.42 9.67 23.65
CA LEU A 335 -16.42 9.64 22.57
C LEU A 335 -15.88 11.04 22.20
N GLY A 336 -16.33 12.11 22.87
CA GLY A 336 -15.86 13.46 22.63
C GLY A 336 -16.41 14.12 21.35
N ALA A 337 -17.49 13.61 20.76
CA ALA A 337 -18.06 14.15 19.54
C ALA A 337 -18.68 15.54 19.76
N SER A 338 -18.33 16.52 18.92
CA SER A 338 -18.92 17.85 18.89
C SER A 338 -20.42 17.81 18.51
N PRO A 339 -21.21 18.86 18.78
CA PRO A 339 -22.63 18.90 18.40
C PRO A 339 -22.88 18.66 16.90
N THR A 340 -21.97 19.13 16.04
CA THR A 340 -22.05 18.93 14.58
C THR A 340 -21.80 17.47 14.21
N GLU A 341 -20.80 16.84 14.81
CA GLU A 341 -20.51 15.41 14.62
C GLU A 341 -21.65 14.55 15.16
N GLN A 342 -22.23 14.92 16.30
CA GLN A 342 -23.41 14.23 16.84
C GLN A 342 -24.59 14.27 15.88
N SER A 343 -24.88 15.43 15.28
CA SER A 343 -25.92 15.53 14.25
C SER A 343 -25.61 14.67 13.02
N THR A 344 -24.33 14.48 12.69
CA THR A 344 -23.91 13.66 11.55
C THR A 344 -24.03 12.16 11.87
N PHE A 345 -23.54 11.73 13.03
CA PHE A 345 -23.60 10.33 13.48
C PHE A 345 -25.02 9.84 13.82
N LEU A 346 -25.92 10.76 14.11
CA LEU A 346 -27.35 10.48 14.32
C LEU A 346 -28.19 10.75 13.05
N GLY A 347 -27.56 11.14 11.95
CA GLY A 347 -28.21 11.31 10.65
C GLY A 347 -28.27 10.00 9.86
N GLU A 348 -29.02 10.02 8.75
CA GLU A 348 -28.93 8.98 7.73
C GLU A 348 -27.57 9.03 7.03
N SER A 349 -27.04 7.85 6.70
CA SER A 349 -25.81 7.71 5.92
C SER A 349 -26.12 7.49 4.45
N GLN A 350 -25.31 8.09 3.59
CA GLN A 350 -25.40 7.87 2.16
C GLN A 350 -24.93 6.46 1.79
N THR A 351 -25.45 5.93 0.67
CA THR A 351 -25.01 4.63 0.14
C THR A 351 -23.49 4.55 -0.04
N SER A 352 -22.86 5.63 -0.51
CA SER A 352 -21.40 5.73 -0.69
C SER A 352 -20.61 5.57 0.62
N GLU A 353 -21.08 6.18 1.70
CA GLU A 353 -20.47 6.08 3.03
C GLU A 353 -20.55 4.65 3.57
N ILE A 354 -21.69 3.98 3.37
CA ILE A 354 -21.88 2.58 3.78
C ILE A 354 -21.00 1.63 2.96
N VAL A 355 -20.86 1.86 1.65
CA VAL A 355 -19.94 1.09 0.79
C VAL A 355 -18.49 1.24 1.25
N LEU A 356 -18.01 2.46 1.52
CA LEU A 356 -16.66 2.67 2.02
C LEU A 356 -16.43 1.99 3.38
N ARG A 357 -17.43 2.02 4.25
CA ARG A 357 -17.37 1.36 5.55
C ARG A 357 -17.33 -0.16 5.42
N CYS A 358 -18.13 -0.72 4.51
CA CYS A 358 -18.06 -2.14 4.16
C CYS A 358 -16.67 -2.51 3.63
N GLY A 359 -16.10 -1.72 2.71
CA GLY A 359 -14.74 -1.91 2.21
C GLY A 359 -13.69 -1.91 3.33
N ARG A 360 -13.80 -1.02 4.31
CA ARG A 360 -12.93 -1.01 5.51
C ARG A 360 -13.10 -2.26 6.37
N ASN A 361 -14.33 -2.76 6.55
CA ASN A 361 -14.56 -3.98 7.32
C ASN A 361 -13.96 -5.22 6.63
N VAL A 362 -14.14 -5.34 5.31
CA VAL A 362 -13.51 -6.39 4.49
C VAL A 362 -11.99 -6.34 4.64
N MET A 363 -11.41 -5.15 4.50
CA MET A 363 -9.97 -4.92 4.65
C MET A 363 -9.40 -5.32 6.00
N ASN A 364 -10.12 -4.98 7.08
CA ASN A 364 -9.71 -5.38 8.42
C ASN A 364 -9.79 -6.91 8.60
N SER A 365 -10.82 -7.55 8.04
CA SER A 365 -11.01 -9.00 8.11
C SER A 365 -9.90 -9.75 7.36
N VAL A 366 -9.53 -9.29 6.16
CA VAL A 366 -8.41 -9.84 5.37
C VAL A 366 -7.10 -9.81 6.17
N ARG A 367 -6.80 -8.70 6.86
CA ARG A 367 -5.58 -8.57 7.68
C ARG A 367 -5.55 -9.53 8.88
N VAL A 368 -6.70 -9.83 9.47
CA VAL A 368 -6.82 -10.73 10.63
C VAL A 368 -6.66 -12.20 10.22
N ILE A 369 -7.10 -12.57 9.01
CA ILE A 369 -7.11 -13.97 8.53
C ILE A 369 -5.74 -14.49 8.10
N LEU A 370 -4.76 -13.61 7.83
CA LEU A 370 -3.38 -13.99 7.45
C LEU A 370 -2.60 -14.82 8.51
N GLY A 371 -3.27 -15.37 9.53
CA GLY A 371 -2.72 -16.26 10.56
C GLY A 371 -3.58 -17.48 10.96
N SER A 372 -4.66 -17.85 10.24
CA SER A 372 -5.56 -18.98 10.61
C SER A 372 -6.25 -19.66 9.40
N GLU A 373 -6.89 -20.82 9.62
CA GLU A 373 -7.45 -21.80 8.66
C GLU A 373 -8.40 -21.25 7.56
N PHE A 374 -8.57 -22.09 6.52
CA PHE A 374 -9.44 -21.98 5.32
C PHE A 374 -10.65 -21.02 5.45
N SER A 375 -10.62 -19.93 4.68
CA SER A 375 -11.81 -19.10 4.45
C SER A 375 -12.70 -19.68 3.33
N LYS A 376 -14.02 -19.59 3.48
CA LYS A 376 -14.99 -19.89 2.41
C LYS A 376 -14.93 -18.86 1.26
N VAL A 377 -14.35 -17.69 1.53
CA VAL A 377 -14.26 -16.56 0.61
C VAL A 377 -12.82 -16.41 0.13
N ASP A 378 -12.63 -16.15 -1.15
CA ASP A 378 -11.32 -15.88 -1.72
C ASP A 378 -10.77 -14.54 -1.19
N ILE A 379 -9.67 -14.63 -0.43
CA ILE A 379 -9.10 -13.50 0.33
C ILE A 379 -8.59 -12.40 -0.60
N GLU A 380 -7.90 -12.77 -1.67
CA GLU A 380 -7.38 -11.83 -2.67
C GLU A 380 -8.52 -11.06 -3.35
N SER A 381 -9.55 -11.78 -3.79
CA SER A 381 -10.73 -11.18 -4.41
C SER A 381 -11.48 -10.24 -3.46
N ALA A 382 -11.58 -10.59 -2.18
CA ALA A 382 -12.20 -9.75 -1.15
C ALA A 382 -11.38 -8.47 -0.89
N GLY A 383 -10.07 -8.59 -0.74
CA GLY A 383 -9.17 -7.45 -0.57
C GLY A 383 -9.22 -6.50 -1.77
N TYR A 384 -9.26 -7.06 -2.98
CA TYR A 384 -9.38 -6.31 -4.22
C TYR A 384 -10.73 -5.58 -4.34
N ALA A 385 -11.83 -6.18 -3.89
CA ALA A 385 -13.13 -5.50 -3.80
C ALA A 385 -13.08 -4.28 -2.86
N GLY A 386 -12.43 -4.42 -1.70
CA GLY A 386 -12.19 -3.33 -0.76
C GLY A 386 -11.41 -2.17 -1.40
N LEU A 387 -10.32 -2.49 -2.10
CA LEU A 387 -9.50 -1.53 -2.82
C LEU A 387 -10.26 -0.78 -3.91
N TRP A 388 -11.04 -1.47 -4.74
CA TRP A 388 -11.90 -0.86 -5.76
C TRP A 388 -12.93 0.09 -5.16
N SER A 389 -13.53 -0.26 -4.02
CA SER A 389 -14.47 0.62 -3.33
C SER A 389 -13.82 1.94 -2.90
N PHE A 390 -12.55 1.92 -2.48
CA PHE A 390 -11.80 3.13 -2.12
C PHE A 390 -11.40 3.98 -3.33
N MET A 391 -11.08 3.33 -4.47
CA MET A 391 -10.76 4.05 -5.71
C MET A 391 -11.97 4.80 -6.27
N LEU A 392 -13.17 4.21 -6.22
CA LEU A 392 -14.34 4.74 -6.93
C LEU A 392 -15.30 5.50 -6.03
N VAL A 393 -15.61 5.01 -4.83
CA VAL A 393 -16.77 5.47 -4.05
C VAL A 393 -16.35 6.50 -3.00
N ASN A 394 -15.53 7.48 -3.38
CA ASN A 394 -15.07 8.53 -2.47
C ASN A 394 -15.98 9.77 -2.55
N PRO A 395 -16.89 10.00 -1.58
CA PRO A 395 -17.95 11.01 -1.67
C PRO A 395 -17.45 12.46 -1.66
N TYR A 396 -16.16 12.69 -1.41
CA TYR A 396 -15.57 14.04 -1.33
C TYR A 396 -14.44 14.27 -2.34
N GLY A 397 -14.17 13.34 -3.25
CA GLY A 397 -13.11 13.49 -4.26
C GLY A 397 -11.71 13.72 -3.66
N ARG A 398 -11.45 13.24 -2.43
CA ARG A 398 -10.16 13.45 -1.76
C ARG A 398 -9.09 12.58 -2.43
N LEU A 399 -8.40 13.16 -3.41
CA LEU A 399 -7.26 12.56 -4.13
C LEU A 399 -6.22 11.93 -3.20
N MET A 400 -5.99 12.48 -2.00
CA MET A 400 -5.08 11.91 -0.99
C MET A 400 -5.46 10.49 -0.55
N GLU A 401 -6.75 10.23 -0.32
CA GLU A 401 -7.22 8.90 0.10
C GLU A 401 -7.04 7.88 -1.03
N ILE A 402 -7.25 8.29 -2.28
CA ILE A 402 -7.03 7.46 -3.48
C ILE A 402 -5.52 7.18 -3.64
N ARG A 403 -4.67 8.21 -3.51
CA ARG A 403 -3.20 8.08 -3.58
C ARG A 403 -2.64 7.10 -2.55
N ARG A 404 -3.17 7.09 -1.33
CA ARG A 404 -2.74 6.17 -0.27
C ARG A 404 -2.91 4.70 -0.66
N HIS A 405 -3.97 4.37 -1.42
CA HIS A 405 -4.30 2.99 -1.77
C HIS A 405 -3.78 2.57 -3.15
N LEU A 406 -3.36 3.52 -4.01
CA LEU A 406 -2.94 3.26 -5.38
C LEU A 406 -1.79 2.24 -5.52
N PRO A 407 -0.69 2.28 -4.73
CA PRO A 407 0.40 1.31 -4.90
C PRO A 407 -0.05 -0.12 -4.63
N TRP A 408 -0.81 -0.33 -3.56
CA TRP A 408 -1.31 -1.65 -3.19
C TRP A 408 -2.40 -2.13 -4.16
N PHE A 409 -3.23 -1.22 -4.67
CA PHE A 409 -4.14 -1.50 -5.78
C PHE A 409 -3.40 -2.01 -7.01
N MET A 410 -2.34 -1.33 -7.44
CA MET A 410 -1.58 -1.69 -8.64
C MET A 410 -0.83 -3.02 -8.48
N ASP A 411 -0.33 -3.33 -7.28
CA ASP A 411 0.33 -4.59 -6.98
C ASP A 411 -0.64 -5.78 -7.15
N VAL A 412 -1.77 -5.76 -6.42
CA VAL A 412 -2.82 -6.80 -6.49
C VAL A 412 -3.40 -6.93 -7.90
N PHE A 413 -3.64 -5.80 -8.57
CA PHE A 413 -4.12 -5.79 -9.95
C PHE A 413 -3.13 -6.47 -10.92
N ALA A 414 -1.85 -6.11 -10.85
CA ALA A 414 -0.85 -6.60 -11.79
C ALA A 414 -0.51 -8.08 -11.58
N SER A 415 -0.51 -8.56 -10.34
CA SER A 415 -0.17 -9.94 -9.99
C SER A 415 -1.33 -10.91 -10.18
N GLU A 416 -2.52 -10.58 -9.68
CA GLU A 416 -3.64 -11.53 -9.56
C GLU A 416 -4.75 -11.27 -10.60
N PHE A 417 -4.97 -10.01 -10.99
CA PHE A 417 -6.10 -9.61 -11.85
C PHE A 417 -5.71 -8.87 -13.15
N PRO A 418 -4.68 -9.30 -13.91
CA PRO A 418 -4.20 -8.57 -15.09
C PRO A 418 -5.26 -8.43 -16.21
N TRP A 419 -6.26 -9.31 -16.21
CA TRP A 419 -7.40 -9.27 -17.15
C TRP A 419 -8.31 -8.04 -16.97
N ASP A 420 -8.24 -7.40 -15.80
CA ASP A 420 -9.04 -6.22 -15.46
C ASP A 420 -8.42 -4.92 -15.97
N ILE A 421 -7.34 -4.98 -16.75
CA ILE A 421 -6.61 -3.80 -17.22
C ILE A 421 -7.52 -2.76 -17.90
N TYR A 422 -8.51 -3.22 -18.67
CA TYR A 422 -9.50 -2.35 -19.30
C TYR A 422 -10.35 -1.59 -18.26
N LEU A 423 -10.67 -2.23 -17.13
CA LEU A 423 -11.40 -1.60 -16.03
C LEU A 423 -10.55 -0.52 -15.36
N VAL A 424 -9.26 -0.80 -15.16
CA VAL A 424 -8.30 0.17 -14.61
C VAL A 424 -8.16 1.37 -15.55
N GLU A 425 -7.96 1.13 -16.85
CA GLU A 425 -7.90 2.17 -17.89
C GLU A 425 -9.18 3.01 -17.95
N LYS A 426 -10.34 2.39 -17.79
CA LYS A 426 -11.64 3.07 -17.91
C LYS A 426 -12.03 3.84 -16.65
N HIS A 427 -11.73 3.32 -15.47
CA HIS A 427 -12.30 3.82 -14.22
C HIS A 427 -11.28 4.44 -13.27
N VAL A 428 -10.02 4.00 -13.28
CA VAL A 428 -8.97 4.47 -12.36
C VAL A 428 -8.07 5.49 -13.02
N LEU A 429 -7.58 5.19 -14.23
CA LEU A 429 -6.68 6.08 -14.96
C LEU A 429 -7.24 7.51 -15.14
N PRO A 430 -8.53 7.73 -15.47
CA PRO A 430 -9.09 9.08 -15.60
C PRO A 430 -9.08 9.89 -14.30
N LEU A 431 -9.04 9.23 -13.13
CA LEU A 431 -8.99 9.91 -11.83
C LEU A 431 -7.69 10.69 -11.63
N PHE A 432 -6.66 10.38 -12.42
CA PHE A 432 -5.34 10.99 -12.34
C PHE A 432 -5.04 11.93 -13.51
N GLU A 433 -5.99 12.18 -14.43
CA GLU A 433 -5.76 13.11 -15.54
C GLU A 433 -5.27 14.48 -15.05
N GLY A 434 -4.16 14.95 -15.63
CA GLY A 434 -3.50 16.19 -15.21
C GLY A 434 -2.56 16.08 -14.00
N LEU A 435 -2.40 14.88 -13.42
CA LEU A 435 -1.50 14.60 -12.29
C LEU A 435 -0.25 13.80 -12.73
N LEU A 436 0.78 13.77 -11.88
CA LEU A 436 2.06 13.08 -12.17
C LEU A 436 1.87 11.56 -12.31
N GLU A 437 1.00 10.99 -11.47
CA GLU A 437 0.72 9.55 -11.40
C GLU A 437 0.12 9.01 -12.69
N PHE A 438 -0.57 9.86 -13.47
CA PHE A 438 -1.14 9.48 -14.76
C PHE A 438 -0.11 8.82 -15.67
N ARG A 439 1.09 9.40 -15.76
CA ARG A 439 2.16 8.88 -16.64
C ARG A 439 2.66 7.53 -16.15
N HIS A 440 2.90 7.38 -14.85
CA HIS A 440 3.40 6.13 -14.27
C HIS A 440 2.37 5.00 -14.40
N LEU A 441 1.09 5.30 -14.22
CA LEU A 441 0.01 4.34 -14.43
C LEU A 441 -0.09 3.94 -15.90
N MET A 442 -0.05 4.90 -16.83
CA MET A 442 -0.01 4.63 -18.27
C MET A 442 1.15 3.70 -18.63
N GLU A 443 2.37 3.99 -18.16
CA GLU A 443 3.56 3.18 -18.42
C GLU A 443 3.42 1.76 -17.85
N SER A 444 2.88 1.62 -16.65
CA SER A 444 2.63 0.31 -16.01
C SER A 444 1.60 -0.52 -16.80
N LEU A 445 0.50 0.09 -17.20
CA LEU A 445 -0.55 -0.56 -18.00
C LEU A 445 0.00 -0.96 -19.38
N HIS A 446 0.79 -0.09 -20.02
CA HIS A 446 1.48 -0.42 -21.27
C HIS A 446 2.44 -1.60 -21.11
N ALA A 447 3.21 -1.66 -20.02
CA ALA A 447 4.13 -2.77 -19.76
C ALA A 447 3.40 -4.11 -19.64
N ILE A 448 2.25 -4.14 -18.95
CA ILE A 448 1.40 -5.33 -18.82
C ILE A 448 0.88 -5.78 -20.19
N ARG A 449 0.41 -4.85 -21.04
CA ARG A 449 -0.02 -5.18 -22.41
C ARG A 449 1.13 -5.69 -23.28
N ALA A 450 2.28 -5.02 -23.24
CA ALA A 450 3.46 -5.42 -23.99
C ALA A 450 3.93 -6.83 -23.58
N ALA A 451 3.88 -7.15 -22.29
CA ALA A 451 4.21 -8.48 -21.79
C ALA A 451 3.23 -9.56 -22.30
N ASP A 452 1.93 -9.27 -22.37
CA ASP A 452 0.92 -10.18 -22.94
C ASP A 452 1.07 -10.34 -24.45
N GLU A 453 1.51 -9.32 -25.18
CA GLU A 453 1.71 -9.38 -26.64
C GLU A 453 3.00 -10.09 -27.04
N THR A 454 3.97 -10.21 -26.13
CA THR A 454 5.30 -10.77 -26.42
C THR A 454 5.28 -12.31 -26.50
N PRO A 455 5.73 -12.93 -27.61
CA PRO A 455 5.87 -14.38 -27.70
C PRO A 455 6.89 -14.93 -26.71
N LYS A 456 6.45 -15.85 -25.86
CA LYS A 456 7.33 -16.47 -24.87
C LYS A 456 8.11 -17.66 -25.46
N SER A 457 9.39 -17.81 -25.07
CA SER A 457 10.32 -18.82 -25.62
C SER A 457 10.22 -20.20 -24.95
N VAL A 458 9.83 -21.22 -25.71
CA VAL A 458 9.69 -22.61 -25.21
C VAL A 458 11.05 -23.20 -24.82
N ARG A 459 11.22 -23.60 -23.55
CA ARG A 459 12.39 -24.37 -23.08
C ARG A 459 12.06 -25.87 -23.04
N ARG A 460 12.74 -26.71 -23.84
CA ARG A 460 12.51 -28.16 -23.84
C ARG A 460 13.50 -28.87 -22.93
N ARG A 461 13.07 -29.98 -22.33
CA ARG A 461 13.95 -30.82 -21.49
C ARG A 461 15.12 -31.41 -22.27
N GLU A 462 14.89 -31.74 -23.54
CA GLU A 462 15.89 -32.31 -24.45
C GLU A 462 17.05 -31.33 -24.75
N ASP A 463 16.81 -30.03 -24.59
CA ASP A 463 17.80 -28.97 -24.85
C ASP A 463 18.78 -28.78 -23.68
N VAL A 464 18.59 -29.50 -22.56
CA VAL A 464 19.41 -29.37 -21.35
C VAL A 464 20.28 -30.60 -21.17
N GLN A 465 21.60 -30.40 -20.99
CA GLN A 465 22.60 -31.48 -20.83
C GLN A 465 22.44 -32.32 -19.55
N LYS A 466 21.46 -32.00 -18.70
CA LYS A 466 21.26 -32.57 -17.36
C LYS A 466 19.90 -33.26 -17.26
N THR A 467 19.86 -34.42 -16.61
CA THR A 467 18.64 -35.23 -16.48
C THR A 467 17.67 -34.61 -15.48
N ILE A 468 16.55 -34.06 -15.98
CA ILE A 468 15.41 -33.62 -15.15
C ILE A 468 14.52 -34.84 -14.88
N LYS A 469 14.36 -35.22 -13.61
CA LYS A 469 13.72 -36.48 -13.21
C LYS A 469 12.19 -36.47 -13.34
N TYR A 470 11.53 -35.40 -12.88
CA TYR A 470 10.08 -35.30 -12.86
C TYR A 470 9.55 -34.44 -14.00
N GLN A 471 8.27 -34.62 -14.32
CA GLN A 471 7.63 -33.95 -15.44
C GLN A 471 6.71 -32.82 -15.01
N VAL A 472 6.60 -31.82 -15.87
CA VAL A 472 5.56 -30.81 -15.74
C VAL A 472 4.22 -31.53 -15.89
N GLY A 473 3.35 -31.35 -14.90
CA GLY A 473 2.09 -32.08 -14.77
C GLY A 473 2.12 -33.22 -13.74
N ASP A 474 3.29 -33.70 -13.30
CA ASP A 474 3.36 -34.69 -12.22
C ASP A 474 2.79 -34.10 -10.93
N VAL A 475 2.02 -34.93 -10.22
CA VAL A 475 1.50 -34.62 -8.88
C VAL A 475 2.34 -35.33 -7.84
N PHE A 476 2.65 -34.64 -6.75
CA PHE A 476 3.49 -35.18 -5.70
C PHE A 476 2.99 -34.76 -4.31
N ARG A 477 3.45 -35.52 -3.32
CA ARG A 477 3.35 -35.18 -1.91
C ARG A 477 4.72 -34.71 -1.43
N HIS A 478 4.78 -33.56 -0.77
CA HIS A 478 6.05 -33.04 -0.29
C HIS A 478 6.54 -33.87 0.91
N ARG A 479 7.68 -34.56 0.79
CA ARG A 479 8.17 -35.53 1.79
C ARG A 479 8.26 -35.01 3.23
N ARG A 480 8.56 -33.71 3.38
CA ARG A 480 8.72 -33.07 4.70
C ARG A 480 7.46 -32.42 5.27
N TYR A 481 6.65 -31.81 4.41
CA TYR A 481 5.57 -30.91 4.81
C TYR A 481 4.19 -31.48 4.48
N ASP A 482 4.16 -32.64 3.81
CA ASP A 482 3.00 -33.47 3.61
C ASP A 482 1.85 -32.86 2.77
N TYR A 483 2.09 -31.70 2.16
CA TYR A 483 1.14 -31.05 1.24
C TYR A 483 1.17 -31.69 -0.14
N THR A 484 0.05 -31.59 -0.85
CA THR A 484 -0.10 -32.02 -2.25
C THR A 484 0.18 -30.86 -3.19
N ALA A 485 0.93 -31.11 -4.27
CA ALA A 485 1.23 -30.09 -5.28
C ALA A 485 1.40 -30.69 -6.68
N MET A 486 1.27 -29.83 -7.70
CA MET A 486 1.46 -30.16 -9.11
C MET A 486 2.62 -29.34 -9.70
N ILE A 487 3.52 -30.01 -10.42
CA ILE A 487 4.68 -29.36 -11.04
C ILE A 487 4.26 -28.56 -12.27
N ILE A 488 4.56 -27.26 -12.32
CA ILE A 488 4.24 -26.36 -13.44
C ILE A 488 5.47 -25.87 -14.22
N GLY A 489 6.66 -26.06 -13.67
CA GLY A 489 7.92 -25.66 -14.29
C GLY A 489 9.11 -26.31 -13.59
N TRP A 490 10.29 -26.20 -14.19
CA TRP A 490 11.51 -26.79 -13.63
C TRP A 490 12.75 -26.00 -14.04
N ASP A 491 13.69 -25.92 -13.11
CA ASP A 491 15.04 -25.45 -13.33
C ASP A 491 16.04 -26.62 -13.17
N PRO A 492 17.08 -26.70 -14.00
CA PRO A 492 18.08 -27.77 -13.89
C PRO A 492 18.90 -27.71 -12.60
N GLU A 493 18.95 -26.54 -11.96
CA GLU A 493 19.58 -26.24 -10.68
C GLU A 493 18.71 -25.25 -9.91
N CYS A 494 18.99 -25.03 -8.62
CA CYS A 494 18.29 -24.03 -7.85
C CYS A 494 18.55 -22.65 -8.47
N GLY A 495 17.54 -22.13 -9.16
CA GLY A 495 17.52 -20.81 -9.72
C GLY A 495 17.04 -19.77 -8.72
N ALA A 496 16.75 -20.08 -7.46
CA ALA A 496 16.36 -19.05 -6.50
C ALA A 496 17.61 -18.32 -5.97
N GLY A 497 17.51 -17.02 -5.67
CA GLY A 497 18.62 -16.28 -5.07
C GLY A 497 19.19 -16.91 -3.78
N GLU A 498 20.47 -16.67 -3.49
CA GLU A 498 21.21 -17.23 -2.34
C GLU A 498 20.47 -17.13 -1.00
N HIS A 499 19.80 -15.99 -0.77
CA HIS A 499 19.01 -15.75 0.44
C HIS A 499 17.85 -16.75 0.59
N TRP A 500 17.10 -17.04 -0.48
CA TRP A 500 16.02 -18.02 -0.45
C TRP A 500 16.57 -19.43 -0.26
N MET A 501 17.67 -19.77 -0.94
CA MET A 501 18.34 -21.07 -0.78
C MET A 501 18.73 -21.34 0.68
N ARG A 502 19.25 -20.33 1.39
CA ARG A 502 19.67 -20.50 2.79
C ARG A 502 18.50 -20.55 3.76
N ARG A 503 17.48 -19.69 3.56
CA ARG A 503 16.23 -19.75 4.34
C ARG A 503 15.57 -21.13 4.25
N MET A 504 15.54 -21.69 3.05
CA MET A 504 14.99 -23.03 2.80
C MET A 504 15.97 -24.17 3.12
N ASN A 505 17.19 -23.84 3.61
CA ASN A 505 18.28 -24.76 3.93
C ASN A 505 18.62 -25.72 2.76
N ILE A 506 18.61 -25.21 1.53
CA ILE A 506 18.85 -25.97 0.30
C ILE A 506 20.21 -26.69 0.31
N ASP A 507 21.26 -26.05 0.81
CA ASP A 507 22.61 -26.65 0.83
C ASP A 507 22.79 -27.78 1.84
N LYS A 508 21.87 -27.89 2.80
CA LYS A 508 21.83 -29.02 3.75
C LYS A 508 21.03 -30.19 3.22
N LEU A 509 20.34 -30.02 2.08
CA LEU A 509 19.68 -31.11 1.40
C LEU A 509 20.73 -32.08 0.82
N GLN A 510 20.39 -33.37 0.70
CA GLN A 510 21.34 -34.42 0.34
C GLN A 510 21.98 -34.19 -1.03
N ALA A 511 21.23 -33.62 -1.98
CA ALA A 511 21.70 -33.29 -3.32
C ALA A 511 21.98 -31.78 -3.53
N GLY A 512 21.78 -30.97 -2.49
CA GLY A 512 22.14 -29.54 -2.46
C GLY A 512 21.44 -28.69 -3.55
N ARG A 513 22.02 -27.53 -3.87
CA ARG A 513 21.51 -26.61 -4.91
C ARG A 513 21.69 -27.09 -6.36
N HIS A 514 22.56 -28.07 -6.59
CA HIS A 514 22.86 -28.62 -7.92
C HIS A 514 21.92 -29.75 -8.33
N GLN A 515 20.85 -30.03 -7.59
CA GLN A 515 19.75 -30.86 -8.09
C GLN A 515 18.74 -30.00 -8.86
N SER A 516 17.83 -30.62 -9.60
CA SER A 516 16.74 -29.89 -10.24
C SER A 516 15.75 -29.32 -9.22
N PHE A 517 15.17 -28.17 -9.53
CA PHE A 517 14.13 -27.54 -8.73
C PHE A 517 12.88 -27.37 -9.57
N TYR A 518 11.74 -27.38 -8.90
CA TYR A 518 10.44 -27.40 -9.56
C TYR A 518 9.59 -26.27 -9.02
N HIS A 519 8.99 -25.51 -9.93
CA HIS A 519 7.92 -24.57 -9.62
C HIS A 519 6.63 -25.36 -9.54
N VAL A 520 5.86 -25.17 -8.47
CA VAL A 520 4.70 -26.01 -8.16
C VAL A 520 3.53 -25.16 -7.72
N HIS A 521 2.33 -25.59 -8.12
CA HIS A 521 1.07 -25.10 -7.53
C HIS A 521 0.66 -26.04 -6.41
N VAL A 522 0.39 -25.48 -5.23
CA VAL A 522 0.05 -26.22 -4.02
C VAL A 522 -1.46 -26.22 -3.81
N GLU A 523 -1.97 -27.21 -3.06
CA GLU A 523 -3.39 -27.31 -2.71
C GLU A 523 -3.97 -26.11 -1.93
N ASP A 524 -3.14 -25.21 -1.41
CA ASP A 524 -3.55 -23.93 -0.82
C ASP A 524 -3.57 -22.76 -1.84
N LYS A 525 -3.40 -23.06 -3.14
CA LYS A 525 -3.26 -22.14 -4.27
C LYS A 525 -1.94 -21.35 -4.33
N SER A 526 -1.01 -21.55 -3.40
CA SER A 526 0.29 -20.88 -3.44
C SER A 526 1.20 -21.47 -4.52
N VAL A 527 2.04 -20.61 -5.11
CA VAL A 527 3.17 -21.04 -5.93
C VAL A 527 4.37 -21.25 -5.01
N ARG A 528 5.01 -22.42 -5.10
CA ARG A 528 6.22 -22.75 -4.33
C ARG A 528 7.33 -23.25 -5.22
N TYR A 529 8.55 -23.14 -4.71
CA TYR A 529 9.75 -23.64 -5.37
C TYR A 529 10.35 -24.79 -4.56
N VAL A 530 10.52 -25.96 -5.17
CA VAL A 530 10.71 -27.24 -4.46
C VAL A 530 11.89 -28.01 -5.03
N ALA A 531 12.78 -28.48 -4.15
CA ALA A 531 13.93 -29.30 -4.52
C ALA A 531 13.51 -30.72 -4.93
N GLU A 532 14.18 -31.31 -5.94
CA GLU A 532 13.89 -32.65 -6.46
C GLU A 532 13.79 -33.75 -5.38
N GLU A 533 14.69 -33.73 -4.39
CA GLU A 533 14.74 -34.77 -3.36
C GLU A 533 13.55 -34.75 -2.38
N ASN A 534 12.82 -33.62 -2.31
CA ASN A 534 11.64 -33.46 -1.46
C ASN A 534 10.33 -33.89 -2.16
N ILE A 535 10.42 -34.29 -3.44
CA ILE A 535 9.26 -34.70 -4.24
C ILE A 535 9.09 -36.21 -4.13
N GLU A 536 7.91 -36.63 -3.66
CA GLU A 536 7.41 -37.99 -3.76
C GLU A 536 6.21 -38.02 -4.70
N VAL A 537 6.43 -38.45 -5.94
CA VAL A 537 5.37 -38.52 -6.95
C VAL A 537 4.28 -39.47 -6.48
N ILE A 538 3.04 -38.98 -6.52
CA ILE A 538 1.84 -39.75 -6.29
C ILE A 538 1.07 -39.87 -7.62
N LYS A 539 0.20 -40.87 -7.73
CA LYS A 539 -0.57 -41.12 -8.94
C LYS A 539 -2.07 -41.12 -8.60
N PRO A 540 -2.63 -39.97 -8.19
CA PRO A 540 -4.04 -39.85 -7.82
C PRO A 540 -4.90 -39.91 -9.08
N THR A 541 -6.14 -40.41 -8.93
CA THR A 541 -7.18 -40.19 -9.94
C THR A 541 -7.62 -38.73 -9.94
N LEU A 542 -8.25 -38.23 -11.01
CA LEU A 542 -8.73 -36.84 -11.05
C LEU A 542 -9.62 -36.51 -9.84
N SER A 543 -10.52 -37.42 -9.47
CA SER A 543 -11.42 -37.30 -8.32
C SER A 543 -10.73 -37.32 -6.94
N GLN A 544 -9.44 -37.70 -6.89
CA GLN A 544 -8.65 -37.73 -5.65
C GLN A 544 -7.83 -36.44 -5.45
N LEU A 545 -7.79 -35.55 -6.46
CA LEU A 545 -7.07 -34.29 -6.33
C LEU A 545 -7.86 -33.27 -5.49
N PRO A 546 -7.17 -32.44 -4.69
CA PRO A 546 -7.81 -31.34 -3.99
C PRO A 546 -8.52 -30.39 -4.98
N SER A 547 -9.77 -30.03 -4.70
CA SER A 547 -10.58 -29.16 -5.57
C SER A 547 -9.93 -27.80 -5.81
N SER A 548 -9.23 -27.26 -4.81
CA SER A 548 -8.45 -26.02 -4.89
C SER A 548 -7.28 -26.11 -5.87
N LEU A 549 -6.59 -27.25 -5.92
CA LEU A 549 -5.50 -27.50 -6.87
C LEU A 549 -6.04 -27.70 -8.30
N LEU A 550 -7.18 -28.39 -8.44
CA LEU A 550 -7.86 -28.54 -9.73
C LEU A 550 -8.34 -27.19 -10.29
N ALA A 551 -8.87 -26.33 -9.43
CA ALA A 551 -9.38 -25.01 -9.81
C ALA A 551 -8.31 -24.13 -10.49
N ILE A 552 -7.03 -24.31 -10.16
CA ILE A 552 -5.92 -23.53 -10.74
C ILE A 552 -5.09 -24.31 -11.78
N ALA A 553 -5.24 -25.64 -11.85
CA ALA A 553 -4.49 -26.48 -12.80
C ALA A 553 -4.75 -26.06 -14.26
N GLY A 554 -5.98 -25.68 -14.58
CA GLY A 554 -6.35 -25.20 -15.92
C GLY A 554 -5.63 -23.92 -16.36
N LYS A 555 -5.04 -23.16 -15.43
CA LYS A 555 -4.16 -22.03 -15.79
C LYS A 555 -2.99 -22.51 -16.66
N HIS A 556 -2.46 -23.71 -16.41
CA HIS A 556 -1.23 -24.23 -17.02
C HIS A 556 -1.44 -25.42 -17.94
N PHE A 557 -2.44 -26.27 -17.68
CA PHE A 557 -2.65 -27.55 -18.37
C PHE A 557 -3.94 -27.59 -19.16
N LYS A 558 -3.90 -28.20 -20.35
CA LYS A 558 -5.08 -28.37 -21.20
C LYS A 558 -6.02 -29.41 -20.63
N ARG A 559 -5.49 -30.58 -20.25
CA ARG A 559 -6.28 -31.72 -19.79
C ARG A 559 -5.54 -32.54 -18.74
N TRP A 560 -6.28 -33.40 -18.06
CA TRP A 560 -5.74 -34.44 -17.20
C TRP A 560 -5.55 -35.73 -18.00
N ASP A 561 -4.40 -36.38 -17.84
CA ASP A 561 -4.14 -37.71 -18.43
C ASP A 561 -4.36 -38.79 -17.37
N GLU A 562 -5.41 -39.60 -17.54
CA GLU A 562 -5.73 -40.66 -16.58
C GLU A 562 -4.84 -41.90 -16.67
N GLU A 563 -4.14 -42.12 -17.79
CA GLU A 563 -3.17 -43.21 -17.88
C GLU A 563 -1.88 -42.83 -17.17
N GLU A 564 -1.40 -41.60 -17.38
CA GLU A 564 -0.18 -41.09 -16.75
C GLU A 564 -0.41 -40.56 -15.32
N ARG A 565 -1.68 -40.32 -14.94
CA ARG A 565 -2.12 -39.68 -13.68
C ARG A 565 -1.38 -38.35 -13.43
N SER A 566 -1.38 -37.50 -14.46
CA SER A 566 -0.68 -36.22 -14.48
C SER A 566 -1.39 -35.22 -15.41
N GLY A 567 -1.13 -33.92 -15.25
CA GLY A 567 -1.54 -32.91 -16.22
C GLY A 567 -0.79 -33.11 -17.55
N SER A 568 -1.48 -33.04 -18.69
CA SER A 568 -0.87 -33.18 -20.02
C SER A 568 -1.16 -31.97 -20.92
N SER A 569 -0.24 -31.72 -21.87
CA SER A 569 -0.27 -30.63 -22.84
C SER A 569 -0.40 -29.23 -22.21
N LEU A 570 0.72 -28.53 -22.15
CA LEU A 570 0.78 -27.17 -21.60
C LEU A 570 -0.05 -26.16 -22.41
N VAL A 571 -0.88 -25.37 -21.70
CA VAL A 571 -1.50 -24.13 -22.19
C VAL A 571 -0.49 -22.97 -22.10
N ASN A 572 0.50 -23.14 -21.21
CA ASN A 572 1.58 -22.20 -20.90
C ASN A 572 2.94 -22.83 -21.16
N LEU A 573 3.73 -22.22 -22.04
CA LEU A 573 5.16 -22.38 -22.08
C LEU A 573 5.77 -21.02 -21.81
N VAL A 574 6.50 -20.99 -20.70
CA VAL A 574 7.26 -19.92 -20.06
C VAL A 574 6.58 -19.40 -18.81
N TYR A 575 7.18 -19.81 -17.69
CA TYR A 575 7.40 -19.01 -16.49
C TYR A 575 6.53 -17.75 -16.45
N GLU A 576 5.44 -17.82 -15.67
CA GLU A 576 5.34 -16.75 -14.68
C GLU A 576 6.58 -16.94 -13.82
N GLU A 577 7.59 -16.10 -14.05
CA GLU A 577 8.26 -15.57 -12.87
C GLU A 577 7.11 -15.00 -12.02
N ALA A 578 6.60 -15.79 -11.08
CA ALA A 578 6.54 -15.25 -9.74
C ALA A 578 7.88 -14.53 -9.60
N LEU A 579 7.88 -13.26 -9.18
CA LEU A 579 9.07 -12.46 -8.92
C LEU A 579 10.02 -13.09 -7.86
N GLY A 580 10.05 -14.42 -7.71
CA GLY A 580 11.21 -15.21 -7.38
C GLY A 580 12.33 -14.98 -8.38
N VAL A 581 13.05 -13.89 -8.10
CA VAL A 581 14.44 -13.62 -8.45
C VAL A 581 15.20 -14.94 -8.61
N VAL A 582 15.36 -15.36 -9.86
CA VAL A 582 16.68 -15.83 -10.26
C VAL A 582 17.61 -14.67 -9.98
N ALA A 583 18.67 -14.91 -9.21
CA ALA A 583 19.75 -13.95 -9.05
C ALA A 583 20.50 -13.82 -10.39
N ALA A 584 19.78 -13.45 -11.45
CA ALA A 584 20.26 -12.51 -12.41
C ALA A 584 20.70 -11.28 -11.63
N ALA A 585 21.87 -10.77 -11.99
CA ALA A 585 22.30 -9.51 -11.43
C ALA A 585 21.18 -8.47 -11.63
N ILE A 586 20.90 -7.67 -10.61
CA ILE A 586 19.94 -6.59 -10.71
C ILE A 586 20.51 -5.58 -11.68
N ASP A 587 19.88 -5.44 -12.85
CA ASP A 587 20.31 -4.47 -13.85
C ASP A 587 20.11 -3.05 -13.30
N VAL A 588 21.22 -2.35 -13.12
CA VAL A 588 21.27 -0.95 -12.72
C VAL A 588 21.51 -0.12 -13.97
N THR A 589 20.42 0.40 -14.52
CA THR A 589 20.49 1.35 -15.63
C THR A 589 20.91 2.71 -15.09
N VAL A 590 22.14 3.12 -15.38
CA VAL A 590 22.65 4.44 -15.00
C VAL A 590 22.46 5.40 -16.16
N PRO A 591 21.72 6.51 -15.98
CA PRO A 591 21.63 7.54 -17.01
C PRO A 591 23.02 8.02 -17.41
N GLN A 592 23.29 8.11 -18.71
CA GLN A 592 24.60 8.56 -19.20
C GLN A 592 24.87 10.03 -18.84
N PHE A 593 23.81 10.82 -18.67
CA PHE A 593 23.86 12.23 -18.31
C PHE A 593 22.79 12.54 -17.26
N VAL A 594 23.04 13.54 -16.42
CA VAL A 594 22.06 14.11 -15.49
C VAL A 594 21.49 15.41 -16.07
N SER A 595 20.19 15.64 -15.90
CA SER A 595 19.56 16.90 -16.30
C SER A 595 20.11 18.05 -15.47
N GLU A 596 20.34 19.21 -16.09
CA GLU A 596 20.69 20.45 -15.38
C GLU A 596 19.58 20.90 -14.41
N SER A 597 18.35 20.42 -14.59
CA SER A 597 17.21 20.68 -13.71
C SER A 597 17.24 19.93 -12.38
N VAL A 598 18.02 18.85 -12.26
CA VAL A 598 18.28 18.23 -10.95
C VAL A 598 19.05 19.26 -10.12
N ALA A 599 18.79 19.44 -8.82
CA ALA A 599 19.53 20.41 -8.02
C ALA A 599 20.98 19.97 -7.73
N ILE A 600 21.88 20.94 -7.48
CA ILE A 600 23.22 20.62 -6.96
C ILE A 600 23.05 20.32 -5.48
N VAL A 601 23.64 19.22 -5.02
CA VAL A 601 23.66 18.88 -3.59
C VAL A 601 24.58 19.87 -2.87
N PRO A 602 24.11 20.60 -1.86
CA PRO A 602 24.96 21.48 -1.08
C PRO A 602 26.14 20.71 -0.47
N GLY A 603 27.34 21.28 -0.55
CA GLY A 603 28.56 20.64 -0.04
C GLY A 603 28.57 20.40 1.47
N ASP A 604 27.61 20.99 2.18
CA ASP A 604 27.32 20.91 3.61
C ASP A 604 25.98 20.21 3.89
N PHE A 605 25.54 19.30 2.99
CA PHE A 605 24.28 18.56 3.12
C PHE A 605 24.21 17.68 4.38
N VAL A 606 25.31 17.02 4.73
CA VAL A 606 25.40 16.14 5.91
C VAL A 606 25.71 16.97 7.15
N GLY A 607 24.79 17.03 8.10
CA GLY A 607 24.91 17.81 9.33
C GLY A 607 24.80 16.95 10.59
N VAL A 608 25.31 17.50 11.70
CA VAL A 608 25.13 16.94 13.05
C VAL A 608 24.45 17.97 13.93
N GLY A 609 23.71 17.53 14.94
CA GLY A 609 23.08 18.45 15.88
C GLY A 609 23.07 17.95 17.31
N PHE A 610 22.79 18.86 18.24
CA PHE A 610 22.73 18.55 19.66
C PHE A 610 21.47 19.19 20.28
N GLU A 611 20.84 18.45 21.17
CA GLU A 611 19.88 19.04 22.11
C GLU A 611 20.57 20.12 22.95
N ILE A 612 19.97 21.30 23.01
CA ILE A 612 20.57 22.52 23.55
C ILE A 612 21.04 22.31 25.00
N ALA A 613 20.25 21.66 25.86
CA ALA A 613 20.62 21.44 27.26
C ALA A 613 21.87 20.55 27.44
N PHE A 614 22.23 19.76 26.42
CA PHE A 614 23.28 18.74 26.50
C PHE A 614 24.55 19.08 25.72
N LEU A 615 24.63 20.23 25.04
CA LEU A 615 25.78 20.64 24.22
C LEU A 615 27.12 20.47 24.95
N ASN A 616 27.22 20.92 26.21
CA ASN A 616 28.48 20.84 26.97
C ASN A 616 28.95 19.40 27.24
N SER A 617 28.08 18.39 27.12
CA SER A 617 28.51 16.98 27.19
C SER A 617 29.41 16.60 26.01
N TYR A 618 29.29 17.32 24.89
CA TYR A 618 30.05 17.11 23.66
C TYR A 618 31.28 18.03 23.56
N ASP A 619 31.53 18.87 24.56
CA ASP A 619 32.74 19.71 24.63
C ASP A 619 33.97 18.87 25.03
N ASN A 620 34.43 18.03 24.11
CA ASN A 620 35.59 17.14 24.30
C ASN A 620 36.30 16.84 22.97
N GLU A 621 37.56 16.39 23.05
CA GLU A 621 38.37 16.07 21.86
C GLU A 621 37.72 14.97 21.02
N PHE A 622 37.16 13.93 21.66
CA PHE A 622 36.46 12.82 21.00
C PHE A 622 35.38 13.30 20.02
N SER A 623 34.49 14.19 20.46
CA SER A 623 33.41 14.72 19.61
C SER A 623 33.96 15.61 18.50
N ASN A 624 35.01 16.41 18.77
CA ASN A 624 35.68 17.21 17.73
C ASN A 624 36.30 16.31 16.65
N ASN A 625 36.97 15.22 17.04
CA ASN A 625 37.60 14.28 16.10
C ASN A 625 36.58 13.61 15.18
N LEU A 626 35.38 13.28 15.68
CA LEU A 626 34.30 12.71 14.87
C LEU A 626 33.78 13.72 13.83
N VAL A 627 33.55 14.97 14.25
CA VAL A 627 33.10 16.04 13.33
C VAL A 627 34.20 16.38 12.32
N ASP A 628 35.47 16.41 12.73
CA ASP A 628 36.63 16.60 11.84
C ASP A 628 36.73 15.47 10.81
N SER A 629 36.47 14.24 11.23
CA SER A 629 36.48 13.07 10.34
C SER A 629 35.37 13.15 9.29
N LEU A 630 34.18 13.62 9.66
CA LEU A 630 33.09 13.90 8.72
C LEU A 630 33.43 15.06 7.78
N ALA A 631 33.85 16.19 8.34
CA ALA A 631 34.18 17.40 7.58
C ALA A 631 35.28 17.16 6.55
N SER A 632 36.26 16.30 6.87
CA SER A 632 37.35 15.93 5.97
C SER A 632 36.89 15.28 4.65
N ARG A 633 35.62 14.84 4.55
CA ARG A 633 35.01 14.15 3.39
C ARG A 633 34.16 15.07 2.52
N MET A 634 33.74 16.19 3.08
CA MET A 634 32.73 17.06 2.50
C MET A 634 33.35 18.21 1.69
N GLY A 635 32.58 18.74 0.73
CA GLY A 635 32.98 19.90 -0.06
C GLY A 635 32.93 21.23 0.70
N LYS A 636 32.14 21.29 1.77
CA LYS A 636 32.09 22.39 2.75
C LYS A 636 32.02 21.81 4.17
N PRO A 637 32.52 22.53 5.20
CA PRO A 637 32.37 22.10 6.58
C PRO A 637 30.90 21.90 6.96
N PRO A 638 30.56 20.89 7.79
CA PRO A 638 29.20 20.69 8.27
C PRO A 638 28.74 21.88 9.12
N VAL A 639 27.43 22.16 9.07
CA VAL A 639 26.77 23.10 9.98
C VAL A 639 26.22 22.33 11.17
N ILE A 640 26.55 22.79 12.38
CA ILE A 640 26.10 22.16 13.62
C ILE A 640 24.76 22.78 14.06
N ARG A 641 23.74 21.95 14.26
CA ARG A 641 22.43 22.38 14.78
C ARG A 641 22.39 22.30 16.31
N ILE A 642 22.01 23.37 17.00
CA ILE A 642 21.77 23.39 18.45
C ILE A 642 20.33 23.79 18.69
N GLY A 643 19.52 22.88 19.24
CA GLY A 643 18.09 23.15 19.42
C GLY A 643 17.39 21.98 20.10
N GLY A 644 16.20 21.62 19.62
CA GLY A 644 15.42 20.51 20.14
C GLY A 644 14.44 20.94 21.24
N THR A 645 13.71 19.98 21.79
CA THR A 645 12.61 20.26 22.73
C THR A 645 13.10 20.99 23.98
N SER A 646 14.33 20.70 24.43
CA SER A 646 14.89 21.37 25.61
C SER A 646 15.10 22.87 25.42
N GLY A 647 15.04 23.37 24.18
CA GLY A 647 15.21 24.79 23.87
C GLY A 647 13.98 25.66 24.04
N ASP A 648 12.79 25.08 24.02
CA ASP A 648 11.54 25.84 24.18
C ASP A 648 11.05 25.94 25.63
N SER A 649 11.72 25.22 26.54
CA SER A 649 11.46 25.24 27.99
C SER A 649 12.69 25.68 28.80
N LEU A 650 13.61 26.44 28.20
CA LEU A 650 14.84 26.88 28.84
C LEU A 650 14.73 28.29 29.46
N LEU A 651 15.37 28.45 30.62
CA LEU A 651 15.59 29.74 31.26
C LEU A 651 17.09 30.02 31.43
N PHE A 652 17.48 31.29 31.32
CA PHE A 652 18.83 31.73 31.63
C PHE A 652 18.88 32.41 33.00
N ASP A 653 19.81 31.99 33.87
CA ASP A 653 20.12 32.65 35.14
C ASP A 653 21.57 33.14 35.15
N PRO A 654 21.82 34.47 35.14
CA PRO A 654 23.17 35.01 35.17
C PRO A 654 23.95 34.70 36.45
N ASN A 655 23.29 34.24 37.52
CA ASN A 655 23.92 33.91 38.79
C ASN A 655 24.19 32.41 38.98
N GLN A 656 23.69 31.54 38.09
CA GLN A 656 23.96 30.10 38.15
C GLN A 656 25.44 29.82 37.84
N LYS A 657 26.08 28.92 38.60
CA LYS A 657 27.48 28.56 38.38
C LYS A 657 27.64 27.39 37.42
N GLU A 658 26.74 26.43 37.55
CA GLU A 658 26.60 25.25 36.72
C GLU A 658 26.24 25.66 35.29
N ASN A 659 26.74 24.92 34.29
CA ASN A 659 26.41 25.17 32.90
C ASN A 659 24.91 24.98 32.66
N THR A 660 24.37 23.86 33.14
CA THR A 660 22.98 23.45 32.97
C THR A 660 22.49 22.80 34.25
N THR A 661 21.31 23.18 34.71
CA THR A 661 20.60 22.54 35.83
C THR A 661 19.21 22.12 35.37
N CYS A 662 18.86 20.84 35.53
CA CYS A 662 17.48 20.36 35.32
C CYS A 662 16.62 20.71 36.54
N VAL A 663 15.47 21.35 36.34
CA VAL A 663 14.63 21.87 37.44
C VAL A 663 13.20 21.33 37.49
N THR A 664 12.79 20.52 36.51
CA THR A 664 11.45 19.90 36.53
C THR A 664 11.33 18.88 37.65
N SER A 665 10.27 19.04 38.46
CA SER A 665 9.88 18.04 39.45
C SER A 665 9.05 16.93 38.79
N GLY A 666 9.61 15.73 38.62
CA GLY A 666 8.87 14.54 38.16
C GLY A 666 9.03 14.14 36.69
N GLY A 667 9.84 14.85 35.89
CA GLY A 667 10.32 14.37 34.59
C GLY A 667 11.57 13.49 34.72
N ASP A 668 12.05 12.94 33.60
CA ASP A 668 13.31 12.16 33.52
C ASP A 668 14.57 13.04 33.69
N CYS A 669 14.56 14.00 34.63
CA CYS A 669 15.74 14.77 34.98
C CYS A 669 16.89 13.84 35.45
N PRO A 670 18.14 14.07 35.03
CA PRO A 670 18.62 15.16 34.16
C PRO A 670 18.68 14.79 32.66
N ASN A 671 18.09 13.66 32.25
CA ASN A 671 18.35 13.04 30.96
C ASN A 671 17.29 13.37 29.90
N GLY A 672 16.06 13.71 30.28
CA GLY A 672 14.95 14.00 29.37
C GLY A 672 15.11 15.32 28.61
N SER A 673 14.81 15.32 27.31
CA SER A 673 14.73 16.53 26.47
C SER A 673 13.55 17.42 26.87
N ASP A 674 12.47 16.81 27.38
CA ASP A 674 11.22 17.52 27.70
C ASP A 674 11.25 18.12 29.11
N ALA A 675 12.39 18.06 29.80
CA ALA A 675 12.58 18.69 31.09
C ALA A 675 12.94 20.18 30.93
N ASP A 676 12.65 20.95 31.96
CA ASP A 676 12.98 22.37 32.09
C ASP A 676 14.42 22.48 32.57
N PHE A 677 15.18 23.34 31.88
CA PHE A 677 16.58 23.58 32.18
C PHE A 677 16.84 25.05 32.47
N ILE A 678 17.68 25.29 33.49
CA ILE A 678 18.27 26.60 33.74
C ILE A 678 19.72 26.57 33.24
N LEU A 679 20.06 27.51 32.37
CA LEU A 679 21.41 27.69 31.84
C LEU A 679 22.14 28.81 32.60
N GLY A 680 23.38 28.55 33.00
CA GLY A 680 24.30 29.55 33.58
C GLY A 680 25.27 30.11 32.54
N PRO A 681 26.05 31.16 32.86
CA PRO A 681 27.00 31.75 31.92
C PRO A 681 28.05 30.77 31.37
N SER A 682 28.41 29.71 32.11
CA SER A 682 29.37 28.68 31.70
C SER A 682 28.83 27.72 30.63
N TYR A 683 27.51 27.69 30.37
CA TYR A 683 26.92 26.96 29.25
C TYR A 683 27.58 27.35 27.92
N PHE A 684 27.71 28.66 27.68
CA PHE A 684 28.19 29.21 26.41
C PHE A 684 29.67 28.86 26.14
N ASP A 685 30.43 28.38 27.12
CA ASP A 685 31.78 27.84 26.87
C ASP A 685 31.72 26.64 25.91
N GLY A 686 30.65 25.84 25.93
CA GLY A 686 30.43 24.73 24.99
C GLY A 686 30.28 25.17 23.53
N LEU A 687 29.89 26.43 23.24
CA LEU A 687 29.87 26.97 21.87
C LEU A 687 31.28 27.28 21.33
N LYS A 688 32.31 27.26 22.19
CA LYS A 688 33.71 27.38 21.78
C LYS A 688 34.26 26.06 21.24
N SER A 689 33.61 24.92 21.54
CA SER A 689 33.86 23.65 20.88
C SER A 689 33.64 23.77 19.38
N PHE A 690 34.16 22.80 18.62
CA PHE A 690 33.97 22.75 17.17
C PHE A 690 34.42 24.05 16.49
N ALA A 691 35.58 24.57 16.89
CA ALA A 691 36.05 25.93 16.58
C ALA A 691 36.07 26.27 15.08
N ASN A 692 36.17 25.27 14.21
CA ASN A 692 36.23 25.42 12.75
C ASN A 692 34.86 25.39 12.06
N TYR A 693 33.78 25.25 12.82
CA TYR A 693 32.43 25.02 12.29
C TYR A 693 31.47 26.14 12.64
N SER A 694 30.46 26.30 11.78
CA SER A 694 29.36 27.25 11.96
C SER A 694 28.13 26.55 12.55
N PHE A 695 27.29 27.33 13.21
CA PHE A 695 26.17 26.84 14.01
C PHE A 695 24.85 27.44 13.54
N THR A 696 23.82 26.60 13.43
CA THR A 696 22.44 27.06 13.55
C THR A 696 22.01 26.85 15.00
N PHE A 697 21.68 27.91 15.73
CA PHE A 697 21.23 27.78 17.12
C PHE A 697 19.79 28.28 17.29
N GLN A 698 19.02 27.57 18.11
CA GLN A 698 17.64 27.91 18.46
C GLN A 698 17.59 29.10 19.41
N ALA A 699 16.82 30.12 19.04
CA ALA A 699 16.32 31.13 19.95
C ALA A 699 15.15 30.53 20.74
N PRO A 700 15.18 30.56 22.09
CA PRO A 700 14.14 29.95 22.91
C PRO A 700 12.77 30.55 22.63
N LEU A 701 11.74 29.75 22.32
CA LEU A 701 10.44 30.31 21.96
C LEU A 701 9.56 30.63 23.19
N ASN A 702 9.68 29.89 24.30
CA ASN A 702 8.98 30.03 25.60
C ASN A 702 7.56 30.64 25.49
N TYR A 703 6.48 29.90 25.68
CA TYR A 703 5.13 30.48 25.59
C TYR A 703 4.57 30.95 26.95
N PRO A 704 4.17 32.24 27.11
CA PRO A 704 4.28 33.36 26.16
C PRO A 704 5.71 33.91 26.05
N ILE A 705 6.09 34.46 24.88
CA ILE A 705 7.47 34.86 24.56
C ILE A 705 8.05 35.75 25.66
N ASN A 706 9.15 35.28 26.26
CA ASN A 706 9.95 36.06 27.21
C ASN A 706 11.10 36.78 26.49
N LYS A 707 10.85 38.01 26.03
CA LYS A 707 11.86 38.86 25.34
C LYS A 707 13.20 38.91 26.06
N THR A 708 13.20 39.05 27.38
CA THR A 708 14.44 39.13 28.17
C THR A 708 15.24 37.84 28.08
N ASN A 709 14.59 36.69 28.23
CA ASN A 709 15.26 35.39 28.13
C ASN A 709 15.80 35.13 26.72
N VAL A 710 15.01 35.42 25.69
CA VAL A 710 15.41 35.32 24.28
C VAL A 710 16.69 36.12 24.03
N LEU A 711 16.68 37.40 24.40
CA LEU A 711 17.82 38.28 24.14
C LEU A 711 19.04 37.93 24.99
N GLU A 712 18.89 37.51 26.24
CA GLU A 712 20.02 37.04 27.05
C GLU A 712 20.69 35.81 26.41
N TYR A 713 19.91 34.84 25.94
CA TYR A 713 20.48 33.67 25.26
C TYR A 713 21.11 34.04 23.92
N VAL A 714 20.35 34.68 23.03
CA VAL A 714 20.77 34.98 21.65
C VAL A 714 21.99 35.90 21.62
N ASN A 715 22.02 36.97 22.41
CA ASN A 715 23.16 37.90 22.43
C ASN A 715 24.44 37.21 22.91
N ARG A 716 24.35 36.31 23.89
CA ARG A 716 25.51 35.57 24.40
C ARG A 716 25.99 34.53 23.40
N ALA A 717 25.09 33.74 22.84
CA ALA A 717 25.42 32.75 21.82
C ALA A 717 26.08 33.43 20.59
N TYR A 718 25.47 34.50 20.08
CA TYR A 718 25.99 35.26 18.95
C TYR A 718 27.36 35.89 19.27
N SER A 719 27.53 36.46 20.46
CA SER A 719 28.80 37.06 20.90
C SER A 719 29.93 36.03 21.04
N VAL A 720 29.64 34.84 21.59
CA VAL A 720 30.65 33.78 21.77
C VAL A 720 31.04 33.12 20.45
N LEU A 721 30.07 32.86 19.58
CA LEU A 721 30.34 32.29 18.25
C LEU A 721 31.05 33.30 17.33
N GLY A 722 30.65 34.57 17.40
CA GLY A 722 30.98 35.58 16.40
C GLY A 722 30.15 35.38 15.12
N SER A 723 29.92 36.47 14.39
CA SER A 723 29.07 36.48 13.18
C SER A 723 29.45 35.40 12.15
N ASP A 724 30.75 35.16 11.98
CA ASP A 724 31.28 34.23 10.97
C ASP A 724 30.94 32.75 11.27
N ARG A 725 30.68 32.43 12.54
CA ARG A 725 30.29 31.07 12.97
C ARG A 725 28.78 30.93 13.18
N VAL A 726 27.97 31.95 12.89
CA VAL A 726 26.51 31.84 12.94
C VAL A 726 25.95 31.60 11.54
N ALA A 727 25.55 30.36 11.28
CA ALA A 727 24.94 29.96 10.01
C ALA A 727 23.48 30.44 9.90
N ALA A 728 22.72 30.28 10.98
CA ALA A 728 21.36 30.79 11.14
C ALA A 728 20.93 30.85 12.62
N ILE A 729 19.85 31.57 12.90
CA ILE A 729 19.15 31.58 14.18
C ILE A 729 17.78 30.91 13.97
N ALA A 730 17.56 29.74 14.56
CA ALA A 730 16.30 29.01 14.47
C ALA A 730 15.26 29.58 15.45
N LEU A 731 14.03 29.79 15.00
CA LEU A 731 12.97 30.42 15.81
C LEU A 731 12.04 29.35 16.41
N GLY A 732 12.45 28.81 17.56
CA GLY A 732 11.77 27.71 18.26
C GLY A 732 12.04 26.32 17.66
N ASN A 733 11.32 25.33 18.18
CA ASN A 733 11.37 23.93 17.76
C ASN A 733 9.96 23.34 17.81
N GLU A 734 9.58 22.52 16.82
CA GLU A 734 8.27 21.87 16.72
C GLU A 734 7.07 22.80 17.01
N VAL A 735 7.13 23.99 16.40
CA VAL A 735 6.30 25.16 16.75
C VAL A 735 4.78 24.95 16.65
N ALA A 736 4.36 23.88 15.97
CA ALA A 736 2.97 23.47 15.86
C ALA A 736 2.39 22.90 17.16
N TYR A 737 3.22 22.41 18.09
CA TYR A 737 2.76 21.99 19.42
C TYR A 737 2.53 23.16 20.38
N HIS A 738 2.83 24.38 19.94
CA HIS A 738 2.71 25.57 20.74
C HIS A 738 1.69 26.55 20.16
N GLY A 739 0.61 26.81 20.92
CA GLY A 739 -0.45 27.75 20.54
C GLY A 739 -1.86 27.22 20.87
N HIS A 740 -2.86 28.09 20.81
CA HIS A 740 -4.23 27.75 21.23
C HIS A 740 -5.15 27.26 20.09
N ASP A 741 -4.86 27.64 18.84
CA ASP A 741 -5.81 27.50 17.71
C ASP A 741 -5.40 26.50 16.62
N ASN A 742 -4.32 25.72 16.82
CA ASN A 742 -3.77 24.77 15.81
C ASN A 742 -3.55 25.40 14.41
N LYS A 743 -3.23 26.70 14.35
CA LYS A 743 -2.99 27.45 13.10
C LYS A 743 -1.64 28.18 13.14
N PRO A 744 -0.94 28.35 12.00
CA PRO A 744 0.38 29.00 11.97
C PRO A 744 0.39 30.48 12.38
N LYS A 745 -0.76 31.15 12.35
CA LYS A 745 -0.84 32.61 12.53
C LYS A 745 -0.26 33.10 13.86
N GLU A 746 -0.45 32.34 14.94
CA GLU A 746 0.12 32.69 16.25
C GLU A 746 1.65 32.62 16.21
N TYR A 747 2.20 31.54 15.65
CA TYR A 747 3.64 31.44 15.42
C TYR A 747 4.18 32.53 14.50
N VAL A 748 3.51 32.85 13.40
CA VAL A 748 3.95 33.95 12.51
C VAL A 748 4.05 35.27 13.26
N SER A 749 3.09 35.57 14.13
CA SER A 749 3.15 36.76 15.00
C SER A 749 4.32 36.70 15.97
N ASN A 750 4.52 35.56 16.62
CA ASN A 750 5.57 35.34 17.61
C ASN A 750 6.98 35.40 16.99
N ALA A 751 7.18 34.71 15.86
CA ALA A 751 8.39 34.77 15.06
C ALA A 751 8.67 36.20 14.58
N GLY A 752 7.65 36.95 14.14
CA GLY A 752 7.78 38.36 13.77
C GLY A 752 8.33 39.23 14.91
N LEU A 753 7.82 39.06 16.13
CA LEU A 753 8.32 39.76 17.31
C LEU A 753 9.77 39.38 17.65
N MET A 754 10.09 38.08 17.59
CA MET A 754 11.46 37.62 17.84
C MET A 754 12.45 38.15 16.81
N ILE A 755 12.07 38.15 15.52
CA ILE A 755 12.86 38.74 14.44
C ILE A 755 13.14 40.20 14.75
N GLU A 756 12.12 41.00 15.09
CA GLU A 756 12.30 42.41 15.45
C GLU A 756 13.28 42.58 16.63
N TYR A 757 13.09 41.84 17.72
CA TYR A 757 13.94 41.95 18.90
C TYR A 757 15.39 41.57 18.62
N ILE A 758 15.60 40.47 17.90
CA ILE A 758 16.94 39.93 17.61
C ILE A 758 17.66 40.83 16.61
N THR A 759 16.99 41.25 15.53
CA THR A 759 17.55 42.15 14.52
C THR A 759 17.95 43.49 15.12
N GLU A 760 17.12 44.07 15.99
CA GLU A 760 17.44 45.32 16.70
C GLU A 760 18.63 45.12 17.66
N SER A 761 18.60 44.07 18.49
CA SER A 761 19.62 43.82 19.51
C SER A 761 21.00 43.52 18.92
N LEU A 762 21.05 42.80 17.80
CA LEU A 762 22.29 42.43 17.10
C LEU A 762 22.70 43.44 16.02
N ASN A 763 21.90 44.50 15.82
CA ASN A 763 22.12 45.52 14.78
C ASN A 763 22.28 44.92 13.37
N LEU A 764 21.45 43.93 13.04
CA LEU A 764 21.46 43.28 11.72
C LEU A 764 20.73 44.15 10.71
N THR A 765 21.37 44.45 9.58
CA THR A 765 20.79 45.31 8.53
C THR A 765 21.10 44.78 7.14
N GLY A 766 20.25 45.10 6.15
CA GLY A 766 20.44 44.60 4.78
C GLY A 766 20.51 43.07 4.73
N GLU A 767 21.47 42.52 4.00
CA GLU A 767 21.66 41.07 3.85
C GLU A 767 21.96 40.35 5.17
N ASP A 768 22.56 41.02 6.16
CA ASP A 768 22.86 40.42 7.48
C ASP A 768 21.58 40.07 8.25
N SER A 769 20.44 40.67 7.90
CA SER A 769 19.13 40.38 8.48
C SER A 769 18.50 39.08 7.95
N ARG A 770 19.00 38.53 6.83
CA ARG A 770 18.57 37.26 6.26
C ARG A 770 19.30 36.10 6.92
N ILE A 771 18.98 35.86 8.19
CA ILE A 771 19.70 34.91 9.07
C ILE A 771 18.80 33.85 9.71
N PHE A 772 17.47 33.96 9.59
CA PHE A 772 16.57 33.12 10.40
C PHE A 772 16.27 31.78 9.73
N GLN A 773 16.26 30.71 10.54
CA GLN A 773 15.61 29.45 10.22
C GLN A 773 14.24 29.43 10.89
N VAL A 774 13.22 29.01 10.17
CA VAL A 774 11.83 29.06 10.66
C VAL A 774 11.14 27.71 10.61
N LEU A 775 10.04 27.63 11.35
CA LEU A 775 9.13 26.51 11.54
C LEU A 775 9.71 25.38 12.38
N ASP A 776 10.79 24.74 11.95
CA ASP A 776 11.31 23.52 12.60
C ASP A 776 10.16 22.56 12.96
N MET A 777 9.23 22.31 12.02
CA MET A 777 7.96 21.62 12.32
C MET A 777 8.20 20.16 12.72
N GLY A 778 7.50 19.70 13.78
CA GLY A 778 7.64 18.33 14.25
C GLY A 778 7.13 17.29 13.25
N SER A 779 7.78 16.12 13.21
CA SER A 779 7.48 15.07 12.22
C SER A 779 6.01 14.66 12.27
N SER A 780 5.41 14.53 13.46
CA SER A 780 4.02 14.10 13.59
C SER A 780 3.01 15.14 13.06
N THR A 781 3.37 16.43 13.11
CA THR A 781 2.55 17.51 12.53
C THR A 781 2.53 17.37 11.01
N VAL A 782 3.69 17.14 10.40
CA VAL A 782 3.80 16.92 8.95
C VAL A 782 3.05 15.65 8.54
N ASP A 783 3.13 14.60 9.36
CA ASP A 783 2.50 13.30 9.09
C ASP A 783 0.98 13.27 9.19
N SER A 784 0.40 14.10 10.06
CA SER A 784 -1.02 14.05 10.40
C SER A 784 -1.93 14.77 9.41
N GLY A 785 -1.35 15.41 8.37
CA GLY A 785 -2.11 16.30 7.47
C GLY A 785 -2.71 17.49 8.23
N SER A 786 -2.02 17.95 9.28
CA SER A 786 -2.41 19.07 10.12
C SER A 786 -2.72 20.32 9.29
N PRO A 787 -3.71 21.17 9.68
CA PRO A 787 -3.91 22.49 9.08
C PRO A 787 -2.77 23.48 9.42
N TYR A 788 -1.74 23.01 10.11
CA TYR A 788 -0.51 23.74 10.39
C TYR A 788 0.56 23.34 9.36
N THR A 789 0.51 23.95 8.17
CA THR A 789 1.45 23.66 7.08
C THR A 789 2.50 24.75 6.89
N LEU A 790 3.63 24.40 6.27
CA LEU A 790 4.64 25.38 5.86
C LEU A 790 4.03 26.45 4.94
N GLN A 791 3.25 26.03 3.95
CA GLN A 791 2.57 26.92 3.01
C GLN A 791 1.71 27.95 3.75
N ASP A 792 0.83 27.50 4.66
CA ASP A 792 -0.06 28.37 5.41
C ASP A 792 0.70 29.40 6.26
N ALA A 793 1.88 29.04 6.80
CA ALA A 793 2.72 29.96 7.55
C ALA A 793 3.32 31.05 6.66
N PHE A 794 3.84 30.67 5.48
CA PHE A 794 4.38 31.62 4.50
C PHE A 794 3.29 32.55 3.95
N GLU A 795 2.11 32.02 3.62
CA GLU A 795 0.95 32.80 3.16
C GLU A 795 0.41 33.73 4.24
N ALA A 796 0.53 33.36 5.52
CA ALA A 796 0.21 34.22 6.65
C ALA A 796 1.25 35.34 6.90
N GLY A 797 2.34 35.38 6.14
CA GLY A 797 3.31 36.48 6.13
C GLY A 797 4.63 36.21 6.84
N LEU A 798 4.99 34.94 7.12
CA LEU A 798 6.21 34.56 7.85
C LEU A 798 7.50 35.16 7.28
N ASN A 799 7.57 35.34 5.95
CA ASN A 799 8.73 35.94 5.28
C ASN A 799 8.44 37.31 4.63
N SER A 800 7.46 38.07 5.12
CA SER A 800 7.10 39.38 4.52
C SER A 800 8.26 40.38 4.48
N ASN A 801 9.22 40.26 5.40
CA ASN A 801 10.38 41.14 5.51
C ASN A 801 11.66 40.57 4.86
N SER A 802 11.59 39.42 4.16
CA SER A 802 12.74 38.76 3.52
C SER A 802 13.90 38.40 4.47
N THR A 803 13.59 38.13 5.74
CA THR A 803 14.58 37.79 6.78
C THR A 803 14.81 36.28 6.92
N VAL A 804 13.93 35.45 6.33
CA VAL A 804 14.06 33.99 6.37
C VAL A 804 15.17 33.56 5.42
N LYS A 805 16.12 32.79 5.98
CA LYS A 805 17.25 32.19 5.25
C LYS A 805 16.96 30.73 4.91
N TYR A 806 16.36 29.98 5.84
CA TYR A 806 16.06 28.56 5.70
C TYR A 806 14.66 28.25 6.26
N ALA A 807 14.00 27.25 5.71
CA ALA A 807 12.79 26.66 6.30
C ALA A 807 13.06 25.19 6.63
N ALA A 808 12.61 24.74 7.79
CA ALA A 808 12.94 23.41 8.28
C ALA A 808 11.72 22.66 8.81
N GLU A 809 11.75 21.33 8.63
CA GLU A 809 10.84 20.38 9.25
C GLU A 809 11.67 19.21 9.82
N HIS A 810 11.05 18.37 10.63
CA HIS A 810 11.66 17.19 11.23
C HIS A 810 11.22 15.92 10.49
N PHE A 811 12.05 14.88 10.55
CA PHE A 811 11.72 13.58 9.97
C PHE A 811 12.02 12.44 10.94
N TYR A 812 10.98 11.70 11.33
CA TYR A 812 11.14 10.40 11.97
C TYR A 812 10.39 9.33 11.20
N GLN A 813 11.09 8.28 10.75
CA GLN A 813 10.45 7.20 9.98
C GLN A 813 9.28 6.58 10.75
N LEU A 814 9.44 6.41 12.06
CA LEU A 814 8.46 5.89 12.99
C LEU A 814 8.07 6.95 14.04
N GLY A 815 6.80 7.35 14.04
CA GLY A 815 6.24 8.35 14.95
C GLY A 815 5.75 7.80 16.30
N GLY A 816 5.47 8.69 17.25
CA GLY A 816 5.06 8.37 18.63
C GLY A 816 3.58 8.09 18.92
N GLY A 817 2.73 7.90 17.91
CA GLY A 817 1.28 7.72 18.09
C GLY A 817 0.82 6.30 18.48
N MET A 818 -0.36 6.18 19.11
CA MET A 818 -0.99 4.92 19.58
C MET A 818 -1.26 3.84 18.50
N ASN A 819 -0.97 4.13 17.22
CA ASN A 819 -1.06 3.18 16.10
C ASN A 819 0.32 2.65 15.66
N ALA A 820 1.35 2.73 16.50
CA ALA A 820 2.62 2.07 16.26
C ALA A 820 2.40 0.55 16.21
N ILE A 821 2.10 0.05 15.01
CA ILE A 821 2.25 -1.35 14.62
C ILE A 821 3.61 -1.79 15.16
N LYS A 822 3.68 -2.98 15.76
CA LYS A 822 4.91 -3.57 16.28
C LYS A 822 5.94 -3.66 15.14
N THR A 823 6.71 -2.60 14.95
CA THR A 823 7.61 -2.40 13.83
C THR A 823 8.92 -3.10 14.16
N ASP A 824 9.39 -3.94 13.25
CA ASP A 824 10.67 -4.63 13.38
C ASP A 824 11.72 -4.01 12.43
N MET A 825 12.95 -4.50 12.55
CA MET A 825 14.08 -4.04 11.73
C MET A 825 13.84 -4.23 10.23
N THR A 826 13.05 -5.25 9.84
CA THR A 826 12.74 -5.54 8.42
C THR A 826 11.86 -4.45 7.83
N GLN A 827 10.91 -3.92 8.60
CA GLN A 827 10.08 -2.81 8.17
C GLN A 827 10.86 -1.48 8.14
N LEU A 828 11.75 -1.23 9.12
CA LEU A 828 12.61 -0.04 9.11
C LEU A 828 13.55 -0.04 7.89
N MET A 829 14.16 -1.19 7.59
CA MET A 829 15.03 -1.38 6.43
C MET A 829 14.22 -1.72 5.17
N ASN A 830 13.32 -0.83 4.77
CA ASN A 830 12.52 -0.99 3.56
C ASN A 830 12.45 0.33 2.79
N HIS A 831 13.05 0.35 1.60
CA HIS A 831 13.12 1.53 0.73
C HIS A 831 11.72 2.03 0.33
N THR A 832 10.79 1.12 0.05
CA THR A 832 9.39 1.49 -0.25
C THR A 832 8.74 2.17 0.94
N PHE A 833 9.01 1.72 2.17
CA PHE A 833 8.51 2.35 3.38
C PHE A 833 9.13 3.74 3.62
N THR A 834 10.42 3.92 3.34
CA THR A 834 11.07 5.25 3.36
C THR A 834 10.44 6.22 2.37
N LYS A 835 10.23 5.77 1.12
CA LYS A 835 9.56 6.59 0.08
C LYS A 835 8.14 6.99 0.48
N GLN A 836 7.35 6.05 1.00
CA GLN A 836 5.96 6.29 1.42
C GLN A 836 5.88 7.38 2.50
N LYS A 837 6.81 7.36 3.46
CA LYS A 837 6.88 8.37 4.51
C LYS A 837 7.24 9.75 3.98
N PHE A 838 8.19 9.82 3.06
CA PHE A 838 8.71 11.09 2.55
C PHE A 838 7.69 11.92 1.78
N VAL A 839 6.66 11.28 1.19
CA VAL A 839 5.58 11.96 0.45
C VAL A 839 4.93 13.08 1.27
N ASN A 840 4.93 12.97 2.60
CA ASN A 840 4.36 14.00 3.49
C ASN A 840 5.09 15.36 3.40
N HIS A 841 6.34 15.40 2.91
CA HIS A 841 7.13 16.62 2.76
C HIS A 841 7.08 17.22 1.34
N ASP A 842 6.53 16.50 0.35
CA ASP A 842 6.58 16.90 -1.05
C ASP A 842 5.87 18.25 -1.30
N SER A 843 4.78 18.54 -0.57
CA SER A 843 4.07 19.82 -0.68
C SER A 843 4.90 21.00 -0.19
N SER A 844 5.59 20.85 0.94
CA SER A 844 6.45 21.89 1.52
C SER A 844 7.63 22.19 0.59
N ILE A 845 8.28 21.14 0.08
CA ILE A 845 9.42 21.27 -0.85
C ILE A 845 8.98 21.94 -2.15
N SER A 846 7.88 21.46 -2.76
CA SER A 846 7.38 22.00 -4.03
C SER A 846 6.96 23.46 -3.88
N TYR A 847 6.26 23.78 -2.78
CA TYR A 847 5.84 25.15 -2.48
C TYR A 847 7.03 26.11 -2.39
N LEU A 848 8.08 25.76 -1.64
CA LEU A 848 9.28 26.60 -1.56
C LEU A 848 9.98 26.71 -2.90
N HIS A 849 10.14 25.61 -3.63
CA HIS A 849 10.79 25.65 -4.95
C HIS A 849 10.04 26.55 -5.94
N GLU A 850 8.71 26.56 -5.91
CA GLU A 850 7.87 27.36 -6.81
C GLU A 850 7.74 28.84 -6.38
N ASN A 851 7.61 29.10 -5.09
CA ASN A 851 7.25 30.44 -4.57
C ASN A 851 8.40 31.17 -3.87
N HIS A 852 9.39 30.43 -3.35
CA HIS A 852 10.53 30.95 -2.60
C HIS A 852 11.84 30.22 -2.96
N PRO A 853 12.25 30.19 -4.25
CA PRO A 853 13.37 29.36 -4.72
C PRO A 853 14.73 29.71 -4.10
N ASP A 854 14.83 30.87 -3.43
CA ASP A 854 16.00 31.31 -2.70
C ASP A 854 16.08 30.75 -1.26
N ILE A 855 15.02 30.11 -0.76
CA ILE A 855 14.93 29.53 0.59
C ILE A 855 15.08 28.00 0.53
N PRO A 856 16.24 27.46 0.92
CA PRO A 856 16.45 26.02 1.00
C PRO A 856 15.55 25.37 2.06
N TYR A 857 15.09 24.16 1.73
CA TYR A 857 14.35 23.28 2.63
C TYR A 857 15.30 22.32 3.35
N PHE A 858 15.23 22.28 4.68
CA PHE A 858 16.05 21.42 5.53
C PHE A 858 15.23 20.41 6.31
N LEU A 859 15.85 19.27 6.58
CA LEU A 859 15.45 18.38 7.67
C LEU A 859 16.39 18.62 8.86
N SER A 860 16.02 19.52 9.76
CA SER A 860 16.90 20.04 10.84
C SER A 860 17.00 19.11 12.05
N GLU A 861 16.13 18.12 12.15
CA GLU A 861 16.15 17.06 13.15
C GLU A 861 15.59 15.78 12.55
N THR A 862 16.35 14.69 12.66
CA THR A 862 16.02 13.43 12.00
C THR A 862 16.41 12.21 12.82
N GLY A 863 15.66 11.12 12.66
CA GLY A 863 15.97 9.82 13.24
C GLY A 863 15.09 8.70 12.69
N SER A 864 15.44 7.43 12.93
CA SER A 864 14.60 6.32 12.49
C SER A 864 13.31 6.21 13.30
N SER A 865 13.38 6.51 14.59
CA SER A 865 12.24 6.29 15.46
C SER A 865 12.22 7.20 16.67
N LEU A 866 11.01 7.69 16.97
CA LEU A 866 10.66 8.27 18.28
C LEU A 866 10.24 7.21 19.30
N VAL A 867 10.01 5.96 18.86
CA VAL A 867 9.54 4.85 19.70
C VAL A 867 10.44 3.62 19.59
N GLY A 868 10.59 2.86 20.67
CA GLY A 868 11.44 1.68 20.69
C GLY A 868 12.83 1.93 21.27
N GLY A 869 13.61 0.84 21.38
CA GLY A 869 14.87 0.82 22.11
C GLY A 869 16.11 0.91 21.22
N PHE A 870 17.26 0.80 21.87
CA PHE A 870 18.58 0.78 21.22
C PHE A 870 18.68 -0.27 20.10
N ASP A 871 18.01 -1.42 20.23
CA ASP A 871 18.05 -2.50 19.23
C ASP A 871 17.40 -2.16 17.87
N LEU A 872 16.67 -1.04 17.81
CA LEU A 872 16.06 -0.53 16.58
C LEU A 872 16.82 0.68 16.01
N SER A 873 17.17 1.64 16.86
CA SER A 873 17.74 2.94 16.42
C SER A 873 19.23 3.12 16.78
N GLY A 874 19.90 2.15 17.40
CA GLY A 874 21.30 2.25 17.80
C GLY A 874 22.24 1.28 17.07
N VAL A 875 21.73 0.54 16.09
CA VAL A 875 22.39 -0.62 15.48
C VAL A 875 22.61 -0.43 13.98
N PHE A 876 23.36 -1.33 13.35
CA PHE A 876 23.73 -1.23 11.94
C PHE A 876 22.56 -1.24 10.96
N GLY A 877 21.42 -1.82 11.33
CA GLY A 877 20.20 -1.68 10.54
C GLY A 877 19.70 -0.22 10.44
N ASP A 878 19.80 0.55 11.54
CA ASP A 878 19.51 1.99 11.54
C ASP A 878 20.50 2.79 10.68
N CYS A 879 21.78 2.39 10.70
CA CYS A 879 22.80 2.97 9.83
C CYS A 879 22.42 2.82 8.34
N LEU A 880 21.99 1.64 7.92
CA LEU A 880 21.60 1.37 6.54
C LEU A 880 20.32 2.10 6.14
N TRP A 881 19.33 2.16 7.03
CA TRP A 881 18.15 3.00 6.83
C TRP A 881 18.54 4.48 6.67
N SER A 882 19.43 5.00 7.52
CA SER A 882 19.87 6.39 7.48
C SER A 882 20.56 6.75 6.17
N ILE A 883 21.32 5.81 5.59
CA ILE A 883 21.90 5.97 4.25
C ILE A 883 20.81 6.09 3.18
N ASP A 884 19.87 5.14 3.14
CA ASP A 884 18.80 5.17 2.14
C ASP A 884 17.93 6.43 2.27
N PHE A 885 17.54 6.78 3.50
CA PHE A 885 16.78 7.99 3.82
C PHE A 885 17.50 9.25 3.33
N GLN A 886 18.78 9.44 3.68
CA GLN A 886 19.51 10.65 3.30
C GLN A 886 19.71 10.73 1.79
N LEU A 887 20.08 9.64 1.13
CA LEU A 887 20.25 9.61 -0.32
C LEU A 887 18.92 9.88 -1.03
N TYR A 888 17.81 9.34 -0.53
CA TYR A 888 16.49 9.65 -1.06
C TYR A 888 16.13 11.12 -0.84
N ALA A 889 16.37 11.68 0.35
CA ALA A 889 16.11 13.08 0.66
C ALA A 889 16.81 14.05 -0.31
N ILE A 890 18.06 13.74 -0.71
CA ILE A 890 18.78 14.50 -1.75
C ILE A 890 17.97 14.53 -3.05
N THR A 891 17.46 13.39 -3.49
CA THR A 891 16.71 13.27 -4.75
C THR A 891 15.35 13.98 -4.72
N ARG A 892 14.86 14.30 -3.52
CA ARG A 892 13.64 15.09 -3.32
C ARG A 892 13.89 16.59 -3.23
N GLY A 893 15.15 17.03 -3.23
CA GLY A 893 15.50 18.46 -3.16
C GLY A 893 15.73 18.98 -1.75
N VAL A 894 15.91 18.10 -0.75
CA VAL A 894 16.36 18.52 0.57
C VAL A 894 17.79 19.03 0.48
N ALA A 895 18.04 20.21 1.05
CA ALA A 895 19.33 20.88 0.96
C ALA A 895 20.28 20.53 2.12
N ARG A 896 19.75 20.12 3.28
CA ARG A 896 20.54 19.65 4.43
C ARG A 896 19.72 18.73 5.32
N VAL A 897 20.40 17.74 5.90
CA VAL A 897 19.88 16.85 6.94
C VAL A 897 20.76 16.98 8.18
N ALA A 898 20.17 17.10 9.36
CA ALA A 898 20.90 17.07 10.63
C ALA A 898 20.39 15.95 11.55
N GLY A 899 21.31 15.09 11.98
CA GLY A 899 21.06 14.12 13.05
C GLY A 899 21.23 14.79 14.42
N THR A 900 20.15 15.36 14.97
CA THR A 900 20.17 15.90 16.33
C THR A 900 20.25 14.76 17.34
N GLN A 901 21.12 14.91 18.35
CA GLN A 901 21.35 13.88 19.35
C GLN A 901 21.46 14.45 20.76
N ARG A 902 21.11 13.60 21.74
CA ARG A 902 21.46 13.77 23.16
C ARG A 902 22.15 12.50 23.68
N PRO A 903 22.97 12.58 24.73
CA PRO A 903 23.83 11.45 25.11
C PRO A 903 23.11 10.11 25.34
N VAL A 904 21.87 10.15 25.82
CA VAL A 904 21.05 8.95 26.15
C VAL A 904 20.07 8.50 25.05
N ALA A 905 19.88 9.28 23.98
CA ALA A 905 18.92 8.91 22.93
C ALA A 905 19.42 7.67 22.17
N SER A 906 18.52 6.76 21.78
CA SER A 906 18.87 5.51 21.08
C SER A 906 19.48 5.76 19.69
N HIS A 907 19.00 6.79 18.98
CA HIS A 907 19.43 7.21 17.64
C HIS A 907 20.67 8.12 17.60
N SER A 908 21.33 8.36 18.73
CA SER A 908 22.52 9.21 18.74
C SER A 908 23.63 8.65 17.85
N LEU A 909 24.38 9.53 17.20
CA LEU A 909 25.53 9.17 16.38
C LEU A 909 26.71 8.72 17.24
N TRP A 910 26.87 9.31 18.43
CA TRP A 910 27.84 8.84 19.44
C TRP A 910 27.40 9.21 20.85
N VAL A 911 28.00 8.55 21.85
CA VAL A 911 27.87 8.89 23.26
C VAL A 911 29.16 9.60 23.68
N PRO A 912 29.11 10.87 24.10
CA PRO A 912 30.33 11.65 24.32
C PRO A 912 31.00 11.42 25.68
N VAL A 913 30.27 10.88 26.67
CA VAL A 913 30.71 10.77 28.07
C VAL A 913 30.38 9.39 28.65
N SER A 914 30.99 9.06 29.80
CA SER A 914 30.68 7.84 30.58
C SER A 914 29.68 8.13 31.70
N GLY A 915 29.19 7.06 32.36
CA GLY A 915 28.38 7.18 33.57
C GLY A 915 26.90 7.52 33.33
N LEU A 916 26.43 7.43 32.09
CA LEU A 916 25.03 7.67 31.74
C LEU A 916 24.17 6.43 32.05
N PRO A 917 22.91 6.60 32.50
CA PRO A 917 22.01 5.49 32.75
C PRO A 917 21.73 4.67 31.50
N ASP A 918 21.87 3.35 31.60
CA ASP A 918 21.58 2.35 30.56
C ASP A 918 22.22 2.63 29.18
N THR A 919 23.22 3.52 29.13
CA THR A 919 23.87 4.00 27.92
C THR A 919 25.40 3.95 28.09
N PRO A 920 26.05 2.86 27.69
CA PRO A 920 27.51 2.74 27.78
C PRO A 920 28.22 3.73 26.84
N GLY A 921 29.16 4.51 27.40
CA GLY A 921 29.99 5.47 26.67
C GLY A 921 31.27 5.85 27.44
N PRO A 922 32.16 6.67 26.85
CA PRO A 922 32.06 7.23 25.50
C PRO A 922 32.18 6.15 24.42
N SER A 923 31.44 6.31 23.32
CA SER A 923 31.37 5.31 22.25
C SER A 923 30.86 5.91 20.94
N VAL A 924 31.38 5.44 19.81
CA VAL A 924 30.77 5.71 18.49
C VAL A 924 29.63 4.72 18.24
N ARG A 925 28.49 5.18 17.75
CA ARG A 925 27.34 4.33 17.43
C ARG A 925 27.21 4.09 15.93
N ALA A 926 26.50 3.03 15.58
CA ALA A 926 26.31 2.62 14.19
C ALA A 926 25.84 3.75 13.25
N PRO A 927 24.88 4.63 13.61
CA PRO A 927 24.36 5.64 12.69
C PRO A 927 25.40 6.70 12.27
N PHE A 928 26.49 6.89 13.03
CA PHE A 928 27.58 7.78 12.61
C PHE A 928 28.24 7.34 11.31
N MET A 929 28.33 6.02 11.06
CA MET A 929 28.90 5.48 9.83
C MET A 929 28.09 5.87 8.58
N ALA A 930 26.78 6.10 8.73
CA ALA A 930 25.92 6.57 7.64
C ALA A 930 26.35 7.97 7.17
N GLN A 931 26.70 8.86 8.11
CA GLN A 931 27.13 10.23 7.80
C GLN A 931 28.39 10.24 6.93
N LEU A 932 29.35 9.34 7.25
CA LEU A 932 30.58 9.20 6.49
C LEU A 932 30.34 8.63 5.08
N PHE A 933 29.49 7.59 4.97
CA PHE A 933 29.12 6.99 3.69
C PHE A 933 28.47 8.02 2.76
N VAL A 934 27.48 8.76 3.26
CA VAL A 934 26.76 9.78 2.47
C VAL A 934 27.70 10.93 2.09
N ALA A 935 28.58 11.37 2.99
CA ALA A 935 29.57 12.41 2.69
C ALA A 935 30.55 11.97 1.58
N ASP A 936 31.06 10.73 1.62
CA ASP A 936 31.95 10.19 0.58
C ASP A 936 31.22 9.96 -0.76
N PHE A 937 29.92 9.64 -0.73
CA PHE A 937 29.09 9.53 -1.93
C PHE A 937 28.86 10.88 -2.61
N ILE A 938 28.58 11.94 -1.84
CA ILE A 938 28.43 13.30 -2.35
C ILE A 938 29.78 13.81 -2.86
N GLY A 939 30.85 13.62 -2.08
CA GLY A 939 32.20 14.06 -2.40
C GLY A 939 32.45 15.56 -2.21
N LYS A 940 33.59 16.04 -2.73
CA LYS A 940 34.14 17.37 -2.45
C LYS A 940 33.95 18.42 -3.54
N SER A 941 33.36 18.04 -4.67
CA SER A 941 33.31 18.91 -5.86
C SER A 941 32.46 20.17 -5.68
N ASN A 942 31.46 20.13 -4.78
CA ASN A 942 30.40 21.14 -4.69
C ASN A 942 29.56 21.29 -5.97
N GLU A 943 29.70 20.37 -6.92
CA GLU A 943 28.98 20.34 -8.20
C GLU A 943 28.17 19.03 -8.35
N THR A 944 28.12 18.22 -7.29
CA THR A 944 27.48 16.91 -7.32
C THR A 944 25.98 17.03 -7.52
N ARG A 945 25.43 16.23 -8.44
CA ARG A 945 23.99 16.01 -8.62
C ARG A 945 23.69 14.53 -8.40
N VAL A 946 22.60 14.23 -7.69
CA VAL A 946 22.23 12.85 -7.36
C VAL A 946 20.88 12.50 -7.95
N THR A 947 20.75 11.29 -8.48
CA THR A 947 19.49 10.72 -8.96
C THR A 947 19.25 9.35 -8.33
N ASN A 948 17.99 9.03 -8.04
CA ASN A 948 17.59 7.67 -7.63
C ASN A 948 17.51 6.78 -8.87
N LEU A 949 18.12 5.60 -8.80
CA LEU A 949 18.06 4.57 -9.83
C LEU A 949 16.96 3.58 -9.46
N MET A 950 15.80 3.69 -10.13
CA MET A 950 14.61 2.92 -9.79
C MET A 950 14.82 1.43 -10.07
N LEU A 951 14.96 0.62 -9.01
CA LEU A 951 15.15 -0.84 -9.12
C LEU A 951 13.85 -1.65 -9.09
N GLY A 952 12.73 -1.05 -8.67
CA GLY A 952 11.46 -1.76 -8.49
C GLY A 952 11.48 -2.83 -7.39
N ARG A 953 12.33 -2.67 -6.37
CA ARG A 953 12.49 -3.61 -5.24
C ARG A 953 12.34 -2.87 -3.91
N ASP A 954 11.74 -3.53 -2.93
CA ASP A 954 11.48 -2.93 -1.61
C ASP A 954 12.73 -2.87 -0.72
N PHE A 955 13.63 -3.83 -0.86
CA PHE A 955 14.78 -3.99 0.03
C PHE A 955 16.11 -3.64 -0.63
N LEU A 956 16.08 -3.07 -1.85
CA LEU A 956 17.28 -2.64 -2.56
C LEU A 956 17.06 -1.21 -3.04
N SER A 957 18.09 -0.37 -2.91
CA SER A 957 18.10 0.96 -3.50
C SER A 957 19.44 1.29 -4.12
N ALA A 958 19.43 2.16 -5.12
CA ALA A 958 20.62 2.60 -5.82
C ALA A 958 20.52 4.09 -6.19
N TYR A 959 21.65 4.78 -6.19
CA TYR A 959 21.74 6.21 -6.45
C TYR A 959 22.98 6.51 -7.28
N ALA A 960 22.86 7.36 -8.31
CA ALA A 960 24.00 7.82 -9.09
C ALA A 960 24.34 9.27 -8.78
N ALA A 961 25.63 9.55 -8.58
CA ALA A 961 26.18 10.88 -8.37
C ALA A 961 27.06 11.30 -9.56
N TYR A 962 26.77 12.50 -10.06
CA TYR A 962 27.41 13.11 -11.22
C TYR A 962 28.12 14.39 -10.81
N GLU A 963 29.29 14.66 -11.40
CA GLU A 963 29.96 15.95 -11.34
C GLU A 963 29.90 16.59 -12.73
N GLY A 964 29.18 17.72 -12.83
CA GLY A 964 28.71 18.21 -14.12
C GLY A 964 27.79 17.17 -14.78
N THR A 965 28.18 16.68 -15.95
CA THR A 965 27.47 15.61 -16.69
C THR A 965 28.14 14.23 -16.54
N THR A 966 29.25 14.14 -15.80
CA THR A 966 30.06 12.92 -15.72
C THR A 966 29.67 12.08 -14.51
N LEU A 967 29.30 10.82 -14.73
CA LEU A 967 29.08 9.85 -13.66
C LEU A 967 30.38 9.64 -12.87
N LYS A 968 30.32 9.76 -11.54
CA LYS A 968 31.48 9.56 -10.66
C LYS A 968 31.30 8.42 -9.70
N ARG A 969 30.08 8.26 -9.17
CA ARG A 969 29.78 7.30 -8.10
C ARG A 969 28.39 6.70 -8.27
N VAL A 970 28.26 5.44 -7.91
CA VAL A 970 26.96 4.77 -7.70
C VAL A 970 26.94 4.18 -6.29
N ALA A 971 25.96 4.56 -5.48
CA ALA A 971 25.70 3.92 -4.20
C ALA A 971 24.70 2.78 -4.39
N LEU A 972 24.96 1.65 -3.74
CA LEU A 972 24.11 0.46 -3.73
C LEU A 972 23.83 0.11 -2.27
N VAL A 973 22.56 -0.05 -1.91
CA VAL A 973 22.15 -0.36 -0.54
C VAL A 973 21.30 -1.63 -0.55
N ASN A 974 21.72 -2.64 0.21
CA ASN A 974 20.97 -3.87 0.42
C ASN A 974 20.37 -3.85 1.84
N LEU A 975 19.09 -3.48 1.88
CA LEU A 975 18.26 -3.34 3.08
C LEU A 975 17.62 -4.67 3.51
N ARG A 976 17.95 -5.80 2.90
CA ARG A 976 17.46 -7.10 3.41
C ARG A 976 18.03 -7.35 4.79
N ASN A 977 17.14 -7.43 5.78
CA ASN A 977 17.51 -7.64 7.17
C ASN A 977 18.16 -9.03 7.34
N TRP A 978 19.40 -9.03 7.82
CA TRP A 978 20.12 -10.22 8.25
C TRP A 978 20.92 -9.89 9.50
N SER A 979 20.80 -10.73 10.53
CA SER A 979 21.68 -10.72 11.68
C SER A 979 22.31 -12.10 11.90
N LYS A 980 23.54 -12.11 12.42
CA LYS A 980 24.22 -13.35 12.80
C LYS A 980 23.44 -14.13 13.88
N SER A 981 22.68 -13.44 14.73
CA SER A 981 21.84 -14.08 15.76
C SER A 981 20.69 -14.89 15.17
N ASP A 982 20.30 -14.64 13.91
CA ASP A 982 19.23 -15.38 13.23
C ASP A 982 19.62 -16.85 12.94
N GLY A 983 20.91 -17.18 13.06
CA GLY A 983 21.43 -18.54 12.81
C GLY A 983 21.38 -18.96 11.35
N THR A 984 21.14 -18.02 10.43
CA THR A 984 21.12 -18.22 8.97
C THR A 984 22.41 -17.67 8.34
N GLU A 985 22.78 -18.19 7.18
CA GLU A 985 23.95 -17.69 6.45
C GLU A 985 23.60 -16.38 5.70
N ARG A 986 24.48 -15.36 5.79
CA ARG A 986 24.25 -14.00 5.28
C ARG A 986 24.13 -13.92 3.76
N GLY A 987 22.93 -13.74 3.20
CA GLY A 987 22.74 -13.64 1.74
C GLY A 987 23.43 -12.44 1.11
N ASN A 988 23.33 -12.32 -0.22
CA ASN A 988 23.84 -11.17 -0.97
C ASN A 988 23.02 -10.95 -2.24
N GLU A 989 23.22 -9.79 -2.85
CA GLU A 989 22.67 -9.43 -4.16
C GLU A 989 23.77 -8.88 -5.05
N THR A 990 23.73 -9.21 -6.34
CA THR A 990 24.68 -8.71 -7.33
C THR A 990 23.99 -7.70 -8.21
N PHE A 991 24.59 -6.53 -8.38
CA PHE A 991 24.11 -5.44 -9.22
C PHE A 991 24.93 -5.40 -10.50
N SER A 992 24.30 -5.45 -11.68
CA SER A 992 24.98 -5.25 -12.96
C SER A 992 24.86 -3.79 -13.35
N ILE A 993 25.97 -3.06 -13.27
CA ILE A 993 25.97 -1.61 -13.48
C ILE A 993 26.46 -1.31 -14.88
N GLN A 994 25.60 -0.69 -15.70
CA GLN A 994 25.99 -0.20 -17.01
C GLN A 994 27.02 0.93 -16.85
N VAL A 995 28.19 0.79 -17.48
CA VAL A 995 29.26 1.78 -17.38
C VAL A 995 29.53 2.44 -18.73
N PRO A 996 30.01 3.70 -18.77
CA PRO A 996 30.43 4.33 -20.02
C PRO A 996 31.51 3.52 -20.75
N SER A 997 31.48 3.52 -22.09
CA SER A 997 32.37 2.69 -22.95
C SER A 997 33.89 2.85 -22.74
N ASN A 998 34.33 3.93 -22.07
CA ASN A 998 35.73 4.20 -21.75
C ASN A 998 36.17 3.66 -20.37
N VAL A 999 35.26 3.08 -19.59
CA VAL A 999 35.55 2.52 -18.26
C VAL A 999 35.82 1.02 -18.41
N THR A 1000 37.04 0.58 -18.05
CA THR A 1000 37.46 -0.84 -18.15
C THR A 1000 37.47 -1.57 -16.81
N SER A 1001 37.40 -0.82 -15.71
CA SER A 1001 37.34 -1.35 -14.34
C SER A 1001 36.76 -0.28 -13.43
N VAL A 1002 36.03 -0.68 -12.39
CA VAL A 1002 35.52 0.21 -11.34
C VAL A 1002 36.15 -0.15 -9.99
N ARG A 1003 36.22 0.82 -9.08
CA ARG A 1003 36.67 0.61 -7.70
C ARG A 1003 35.46 0.55 -6.78
N VAL A 1004 35.35 -0.46 -5.94
CA VAL A 1004 34.22 -0.67 -5.04
C VAL A 1004 34.70 -0.62 -3.59
N GLU A 1005 34.06 0.23 -2.78
CA GLU A 1005 34.26 0.28 -1.33
C GLU A 1005 32.95 -0.09 -0.63
N THR A 1006 33.04 -0.91 0.43
CA THR A 1006 31.88 -1.48 1.10
C THR A 1006 31.71 -0.98 2.53
N LEU A 1007 30.45 -0.78 2.92
CA LEU A 1007 30.00 -0.65 4.31
C LEU A 1007 29.46 -2.00 4.77
N SER A 1008 30.04 -2.56 5.83
CA SER A 1008 29.60 -3.85 6.34
C SER A 1008 29.85 -4.01 7.84
N ALA A 1009 29.04 -4.87 8.46
CA ALA A 1009 29.22 -5.36 9.81
C ALA A 1009 29.13 -6.89 9.84
N LEU A 1010 30.04 -7.57 10.55
CA LEU A 1010 30.09 -9.04 10.55
C LEU A 1010 28.89 -9.69 11.25
N THR A 1011 28.29 -9.01 12.23
CA THR A 1011 27.12 -9.49 12.97
C THR A 1011 25.79 -9.03 12.36
N GLY A 1012 25.82 -8.33 11.22
CA GLY A 1012 24.65 -7.88 10.50
C GLY A 1012 23.93 -6.72 11.20
N THR A 1013 22.61 -6.64 11.07
CA THR A 1013 21.81 -5.48 11.52
C THR A 1013 21.94 -5.13 12.99
N GLN A 1014 22.24 -6.12 13.85
CA GLN A 1014 22.38 -5.93 15.30
C GLN A 1014 23.74 -5.36 15.74
N ALA A 1015 24.68 -5.14 14.82
CA ALA A 1015 25.99 -4.61 15.16
C ALA A 1015 25.89 -3.21 15.77
N ARG A 1016 26.49 -3.01 16.95
CA ARG A 1016 26.34 -1.77 17.74
C ARG A 1016 27.49 -0.79 17.58
N GLY A 1017 28.66 -1.28 17.17
CA GLY A 1017 29.89 -0.50 17.06
C GLY A 1017 31.00 -1.03 17.98
N PHE A 1018 32.24 -0.69 17.63
CA PHE A 1018 33.45 -1.30 18.18
C PHE A 1018 33.63 -1.11 19.70
N ASP A 1019 33.31 0.07 20.24
CA ASP A 1019 33.51 0.36 21.67
C ASP A 1019 32.59 -0.44 22.59
N LEU A 1020 31.43 -0.87 22.06
CA LEU A 1020 30.41 -1.62 22.77
C LEU A 1020 30.72 -3.12 22.73
N ASP A 1021 31.00 -3.65 21.54
CA ASP A 1021 31.51 -5.01 21.35
C ASP A 1021 32.44 -5.04 20.13
N PRO A 1022 33.76 -5.31 20.31
CA PRO A 1022 34.70 -5.43 19.21
C PRO A 1022 34.35 -6.52 18.17
N SER A 1023 33.55 -7.52 18.56
CA SER A 1023 33.05 -8.57 17.64
C SER A 1023 31.86 -8.13 16.79
N GLU A 1024 31.22 -7.01 17.16
CA GLU A 1024 30.10 -6.36 16.47
C GLU A 1024 30.56 -5.11 15.70
N ASN A 1025 31.79 -5.15 15.19
CA ASN A 1025 32.40 -4.03 14.51
C ASN A 1025 31.73 -3.70 13.17
N ILE A 1026 31.74 -2.41 12.83
CA ILE A 1026 31.20 -1.83 11.60
C ILE A 1026 32.35 -1.14 10.87
N THR A 1027 32.50 -1.42 9.57
CA THR A 1027 33.58 -0.84 8.75
C THR A 1027 33.02 -0.18 7.51
N TRP A 1028 33.50 1.03 7.21
CA TRP A 1028 33.26 1.76 5.96
C TRP A 1028 34.60 1.94 5.24
N ALA A 1029 34.74 1.41 4.02
CA ALA A 1029 36.01 1.42 3.29
C ALA A 1029 37.20 0.90 4.13
N GLY A 1030 36.93 -0.07 5.02
CA GLY A 1030 37.93 -0.71 5.87
C GLY A 1030 38.34 0.12 7.09
N MET A 1031 37.72 1.29 7.26
CA MET A 1031 37.90 2.17 8.41
C MET A 1031 36.80 1.92 9.44
N GLN A 1032 37.19 1.95 10.70
CA GLN A 1032 36.30 1.88 11.87
C GLN A 1032 36.65 3.01 12.84
N PHE A 1033 35.77 3.27 13.79
CA PHE A 1033 35.91 4.37 14.76
C PHE A 1033 35.71 3.86 16.18
N SER A 1034 36.54 4.34 17.10
CA SER A 1034 36.52 3.93 18.50
C SER A 1034 37.08 5.00 19.40
N TYR A 1035 36.35 5.34 20.45
CA TYR A 1035 36.88 6.14 21.55
C TYR A 1035 38.12 5.48 22.18
N LYS A 1036 38.05 4.17 22.47
CA LYS A 1036 39.10 3.44 23.20
C LYS A 1036 40.41 3.28 22.41
N VAL A 1037 40.36 3.28 21.08
CA VAL A 1037 41.52 2.99 20.22
C VAL A 1037 42.07 4.24 19.54
N ASP A 1038 41.20 5.08 19.01
CA ASP A 1038 41.57 6.20 18.14
C ASP A 1038 41.02 7.55 18.59
N ASP A 1039 40.31 7.60 19.73
CA ASP A 1039 39.64 8.79 20.23
C ASP A 1039 38.73 9.46 19.18
N GLY A 1040 38.07 8.67 18.34
CA GLY A 1040 37.16 9.15 17.29
C GLY A 1040 37.84 9.62 16.01
N LYS A 1041 39.17 9.45 15.86
CA LYS A 1041 39.93 9.81 14.65
C LYS A 1041 39.78 8.79 13.51
N GLY A 1042 39.27 7.60 13.85
CA GLY A 1042 39.17 6.47 12.93
C GLY A 1042 40.51 5.77 12.66
N HIS A 1043 40.45 4.48 12.39
CA HIS A 1043 41.61 3.68 11.99
C HIS A 1043 41.21 2.57 11.02
N HIS A 1044 42.15 2.14 10.18
CA HIS A 1044 41.93 1.03 9.25
C HIS A 1044 42.19 -0.31 9.92
N THR A 1045 41.31 -1.29 9.67
CA THR A 1045 41.50 -2.67 10.13
C THR A 1045 41.70 -3.68 9.02
N THR A 1046 41.28 -3.38 7.79
CA THR A 1046 41.57 -4.17 6.57
C THR A 1046 41.48 -3.28 5.32
N GLU A 1047 42.08 -3.70 4.20
CA GLU A 1047 41.78 -3.12 2.89
C GLU A 1047 40.47 -3.74 2.35
N THR A 1048 39.41 -2.95 2.20
CA THR A 1048 38.11 -3.40 1.65
C THR A 1048 37.77 -2.76 0.30
N SER A 1049 38.71 -2.01 -0.28
CA SER A 1049 38.61 -1.53 -1.65
C SER A 1049 38.93 -2.67 -2.61
N THR A 1050 38.00 -2.98 -3.51
CA THR A 1050 38.17 -4.00 -4.54
C THR A 1050 38.07 -3.38 -5.93
N THR A 1051 38.82 -3.92 -6.90
CA THR A 1051 38.68 -3.54 -8.30
C THR A 1051 37.85 -4.60 -9.00
N VAL A 1052 36.79 -4.15 -9.68
CA VAL A 1052 35.90 -5.01 -10.48
C VAL A 1052 36.14 -4.68 -11.94
N ASP A 1053 36.57 -5.67 -12.72
CA ASP A 1053 36.74 -5.52 -14.16
C ASP A 1053 35.37 -5.35 -14.84
N VAL A 1054 35.32 -4.45 -15.83
CA VAL A 1054 34.13 -4.26 -16.66
C VAL A 1054 34.15 -5.30 -17.78
N LYS A 1055 33.05 -6.03 -17.92
CA LYS A 1055 32.86 -7.03 -18.99
C LYS A 1055 31.62 -6.66 -19.77
N ASP A 1056 31.75 -6.63 -21.09
CA ASP A 1056 30.65 -6.32 -22.01
C ASP A 1056 29.92 -4.98 -21.72
N GLY A 1057 30.63 -4.00 -21.14
CA GLY A 1057 30.06 -2.69 -20.76
C GLY A 1057 29.44 -2.65 -19.36
N GLU A 1058 29.57 -3.72 -18.58
CA GLU A 1058 28.94 -3.86 -17.26
C GLU A 1058 29.96 -4.15 -16.15
N ALA A 1059 29.74 -3.55 -14.98
CA ALA A 1059 30.44 -3.89 -13.74
C ALA A 1059 29.50 -4.66 -12.80
N ALA A 1060 29.82 -5.92 -12.52
CA ALA A 1060 29.04 -6.76 -11.60
C ALA A 1060 29.54 -6.59 -10.15
N VAL A 1061 28.72 -5.96 -9.30
CA VAL A 1061 29.08 -5.63 -7.92
C VAL A 1061 28.16 -6.35 -6.93
N THR A 1062 28.73 -7.20 -6.08
CA THR A 1062 27.98 -7.93 -5.06
C THR A 1062 27.95 -7.18 -3.73
N VAL A 1063 26.76 -6.97 -3.17
CA VAL A 1063 26.52 -6.37 -1.85
C VAL A 1063 25.79 -7.36 -0.97
N TRP A 1064 26.40 -7.70 0.17
CA TRP A 1064 25.81 -8.62 1.14
C TRP A 1064 24.55 -8.04 1.80
N ASP A 1065 23.62 -8.91 2.18
CA ASP A 1065 22.42 -8.54 2.93
C ASP A 1065 22.81 -7.75 4.17
N SER A 1066 22.05 -6.70 4.47
CA SER A 1066 22.39 -5.68 5.46
C SER A 1066 23.77 -5.09 5.18
N GLY A 1067 23.95 -4.49 4.01
CA GLY A 1067 25.23 -3.92 3.58
C GLY A 1067 25.04 -2.85 2.53
N ALA A 1068 26.06 -2.04 2.30
CA ALA A 1068 26.06 -1.02 1.25
C ALA A 1068 27.43 -0.93 0.57
N ALA A 1069 27.47 -0.34 -0.62
CA ALA A 1069 28.69 -0.11 -1.36
C ALA A 1069 28.64 1.20 -2.15
N ILE A 1070 29.81 1.81 -2.38
CA ILE A 1070 29.98 2.84 -3.41
C ILE A 1070 30.90 2.30 -4.48
N VAL A 1071 30.46 2.46 -5.72
CA VAL A 1071 31.20 2.14 -6.93
C VAL A 1071 31.73 3.44 -7.51
N TYR A 1072 33.04 3.55 -7.66
CA TYR A 1072 33.76 4.71 -8.18
C TYR A 1072 34.23 4.44 -9.62
N PHE A 1073 34.00 5.42 -10.50
CA PHE A 1073 34.25 5.36 -11.94
C PHE A 1073 35.47 6.17 -12.38
#